data_AF-A9WHX8-F1
#
_entry.id   AF-A9WHX8-F1
#
_cell.length_a   1.000
_cell.length_b   1.000
_cell.length_c   1.000
_cell.angle_alpha   90.00
_cell.angle_beta   90.00
_cell.angle_gamma   90.00
#
_symmetry.space_group_name_H-M   'P 1'
#
loop_
_entity.id
_entity.type
_entity.pdbx_description
1 polymer ?
#
loop_
_entity_poly.entity_id
_entity_poly.type
_entity_poly.pdbx_seq_one_letter_code
_entity_poly.pdbx_strand_id
1 'polypeptide(L)'
;MPSHRLIVLQKLLLLLAPFSYLLSSISYLLSSTSYLLSSISYFLPNYASPLLLDIRHLLDYTLRAMWRNTVLRMFLLCSLGVLLTAALGVVVWLDNAALRGIASRSPISSPFPYTDGPALGVNVFNLHLEPDPTAADRTFALVRALGARYVRMQVPWEDIEIHGRGDFTDRRNEATIGVVSSWAKYDRIVDAAVAHGIELIMRVDRPPDWAREQGRSTPEFVAGLAVDGNSTGPPDDLADYGRFLTELVTRYRGKVTYFQIWNEPNLKNEWGWQEPKPADFLALLRVGYEAVKSANPDAVVLFPGLAPTDGLDPRAPMTELEYLDAIYRLGGAAYFDIMAAQNYGLGQPPTEHRYVFLRGRDNWNWHRPIDTRNDVSRVVLLREVMERHGDVATPVWVTEFGYNAAPDTIPAERRFVWGPPVDEQTKGAYLVAQIERARREWPWMGVMNIWMLRYGGYAEPDPADPTPYFALVSRDWQLLSSYQIVQAYMQAPPVAHVGVHDWSHPAVERTVDGWRVRFAGTGLEFYGGSPTTVLLDGDAITLKANAVHGLADTTHVIELRGGSAPTGFAVVRDLPWQFPADYGPLLLFAGIAVIGALTMRTALALLDHLIARWSQIAASRREWIIFALQGITLAIAYRASAQLPLTMIGLLPFIGLSIARPDLALRWVVITVPLYFLPKGLFDSRFGIRDSGIYLPLHEVTLIIAAVATLIRDWRRMRWPALPALPVAVWAMMPAVLVLIGGIWGVIIADMRGPALRELRWMIIEPLLFAALIWWHERQGRAVVYPALIGWLAAGAVSALVALAQVGGVNLVPLFGTKIGHGTDLVATEGVVRATGLYGHPNNLGLAMGRVWPLAAALAWAAWQQRRQWLALTFAGIALLALAALTVSFSRGAYLGALVAGGCLIFFAATPRLRYRLIIGAGVGVLLMAIMLSALGIERLSLLTGSSTIRLSTWRAALAMLADHPLGIGLDQFLVVYQQYIDPALRDTNEVYTAHPHNLILDLLLRGGPLLLLGLGWATWRMVRVPMHAPSLALAVGVAATMAGALTHGLVDAFYFWPDLAFSFWLLVVVREWSIPASTIPE
;
A
#
# COMPACT_ATOMS: atom_id res chain seq x y z
N MET A 1 -23.80 36.18 -24.51
CA MET A 1 -24.36 35.40 -23.39
C MET A 1 -23.88 35.96 -22.04
N PRO A 2 -24.69 36.72 -21.27
CA PRO A 2 -24.32 37.17 -19.92
C PRO A 2 -25.04 36.41 -18.78
N SER A 3 -26.04 35.58 -19.05
CA SER A 3 -26.90 34.97 -18.02
C SER A 3 -26.23 33.88 -17.17
N HIS A 4 -25.23 33.15 -17.71
CA HIS A 4 -24.55 32.10 -16.94
C HIS A 4 -23.53 32.62 -15.91
N ARG A 5 -22.93 33.80 -16.14
CA ARG A 5 -21.94 34.39 -15.21
C ARG A 5 -22.56 34.86 -13.89
N LEU A 6 -23.80 35.36 -13.94
CA LEU A 6 -24.52 35.80 -12.75
C LEU A 6 -24.96 34.61 -11.88
N ILE A 7 -25.38 33.51 -12.51
CA ILE A 7 -25.87 32.32 -11.80
C ILE A 7 -24.74 31.62 -11.04
N VAL A 8 -23.52 31.58 -11.58
CA VAL A 8 -22.35 31.00 -10.89
C VAL A 8 -21.87 31.90 -9.75
N LEU A 9 -21.85 33.22 -9.95
CA LEU A 9 -21.51 34.18 -8.87
C LEU A 9 -22.55 34.15 -7.74
N GLN A 10 -23.84 34.02 -8.06
CA GLN A 10 -24.91 33.80 -7.08
C GLN A 10 -24.73 32.48 -6.34
N LYS A 11 -24.34 31.39 -7.03
CA LYS A 11 -24.05 30.10 -6.38
C LYS A 11 -22.82 30.16 -5.47
N LEU A 12 -21.79 30.93 -5.84
CA LEU A 12 -20.60 31.18 -5.01
C LEU A 12 -20.93 32.02 -3.76
N LEU A 13 -21.78 33.03 -3.90
CA LEU A 13 -22.28 33.84 -2.79
C LEU A 13 -23.24 33.05 -1.87
N LEU A 14 -24.03 32.13 -2.42
CA LEU A 14 -24.86 31.18 -1.66
C LEU A 14 -24.03 30.14 -0.91
N LEU A 15 -22.85 29.74 -1.43
CA LEU A 15 -21.87 28.90 -0.72
C LEU A 15 -21.15 29.64 0.42
N LEU A 16 -21.10 30.98 0.36
CA LEU A 16 -20.54 31.85 1.41
C LEU A 16 -21.57 32.30 2.45
N ALA A 17 -22.88 32.18 2.17
CA ALA A 17 -23.95 32.53 3.11
C ALA A 17 -23.93 31.74 4.44
N PRO A 18 -23.56 30.43 4.48
CA PRO A 18 -23.35 29.72 5.74
C PRO A 18 -22.19 30.29 6.58
N PHE A 19 -21.22 30.99 5.98
CA PHE A 19 -20.06 31.55 6.70
C PHE A 19 -20.42 32.78 7.53
N SER A 20 -21.29 33.66 7.02
CA SER A 20 -21.79 34.80 7.79
C SER A 20 -22.75 34.35 8.89
N TYR A 21 -23.58 33.33 8.62
CA TYR A 21 -24.46 32.73 9.60
C TYR A 21 -23.67 31.98 10.70
N LEU A 22 -22.64 31.22 10.35
CA LEU A 22 -21.77 30.53 11.31
C LEU A 22 -20.99 31.51 12.20
N LEU A 23 -20.43 32.58 11.63
CA LEU A 23 -19.77 33.65 12.40
C LEU A 23 -20.75 34.36 13.36
N SER A 24 -21.98 34.60 12.91
CA SER A 24 -23.04 35.21 13.72
C SER A 24 -23.55 34.27 14.81
N SER A 25 -23.73 32.98 14.49
CA SER A 25 -24.15 31.92 15.43
C SER A 25 -23.07 31.61 16.46
N ILE A 26 -21.79 31.66 16.10
CA ILE A 26 -20.66 31.54 17.04
C ILE A 26 -20.64 32.76 17.96
N SER A 27 -20.84 33.98 17.44
CA SER A 27 -20.92 35.18 18.27
C SER A 27 -22.12 35.16 19.24
N TYR A 28 -23.23 34.53 18.85
CA TYR A 28 -24.43 34.34 19.68
C TYR A 28 -24.27 33.19 20.70
N LEU A 29 -23.54 32.13 20.36
CA LEU A 29 -23.16 31.07 21.32
C LEU A 29 -22.18 31.60 22.39
N LEU A 30 -21.30 32.53 22.00
CA LEU A 30 -20.30 33.15 22.89
C LEU A 30 -20.93 34.09 23.93
N SER A 31 -22.04 34.75 23.61
CA SER A 31 -22.78 35.57 24.58
C SER A 31 -23.65 34.73 25.52
N SER A 32 -24.21 33.62 25.03
CA SER A 32 -25.10 32.73 25.81
C SER A 32 -24.38 31.74 26.74
N THR A 33 -23.15 31.33 26.40
CA THR A 33 -22.32 30.46 27.28
C THR A 33 -21.83 31.16 28.55
N SER A 34 -21.67 32.49 28.51
CA SER A 34 -21.33 33.30 29.69
C SER A 34 -22.48 33.35 30.72
N TYR A 35 -23.72 33.26 30.24
CA TYR A 35 -24.91 33.16 31.09
C TYR A 35 -25.09 31.74 31.65
N LEU A 36 -24.89 30.69 30.84
CA LEU A 36 -25.07 29.30 31.27
C LEU A 36 -24.08 28.88 32.37
N LEU A 37 -22.81 29.30 32.27
CA LEU A 37 -21.77 28.99 33.26
C LEU A 37 -21.91 29.79 34.57
N SER A 38 -22.50 30.98 34.51
CA SER A 38 -22.86 31.75 35.71
C SER A 38 -24.03 31.11 36.45
N SER A 39 -25.00 30.54 35.71
CA SER A 39 -26.16 29.84 36.28
C SER A 39 -25.81 28.48 36.91
N ILE A 40 -24.85 27.74 36.32
CA ILE A 40 -24.39 26.44 36.86
C ILE A 40 -23.61 26.62 38.18
N SER A 41 -22.97 27.78 38.37
CA SER A 41 -22.21 28.10 39.58
C SER A 41 -23.11 28.40 40.81
N TYR A 42 -24.40 28.66 40.59
CA TYR A 42 -25.37 28.95 41.65
C TYR A 42 -26.09 27.71 42.18
N PHE A 43 -25.97 26.54 41.51
CA PHE A 43 -26.76 25.34 41.78
C PHE A 43 -26.00 24.14 42.38
N LEU A 44 -24.70 24.27 42.69
CA LEU A 44 -23.91 23.17 43.27
C LEU A 44 -23.59 23.42 44.76
N PRO A 45 -24.15 22.63 45.69
CA PRO A 45 -23.88 22.77 47.13
C PRO A 45 -22.45 22.33 47.51
N ASN A 46 -21.95 22.92 48.61
CA ASN A 46 -20.58 22.96 49.15
C ASN A 46 -19.89 21.62 49.54
N TYR A 47 -19.91 20.57 48.71
CA TYR A 47 -19.16 19.31 48.98
C TYR A 47 -18.22 18.90 47.84
N ALA A 48 -17.41 19.84 47.34
CA ALA A 48 -16.39 19.55 46.34
C ALA A 48 -15.03 19.22 47.01
N SER A 49 -14.49 18.05 46.70
CA SER A 49 -13.16 17.56 47.13
C SER A 49 -12.02 18.57 46.86
N PRO A 50 -10.86 18.45 47.55
CA PRO A 50 -9.67 19.29 47.31
C PRO A 50 -9.21 19.33 45.84
N LEU A 51 -9.59 18.32 45.04
CA LEU A 51 -9.31 18.21 43.60
C LEU A 51 -9.97 19.32 42.77
N LEU A 52 -11.14 19.85 43.18
CA LEU A 52 -11.90 20.86 42.45
C LEU A 52 -11.54 22.30 42.87
N LEU A 53 -11.09 22.48 44.12
CA LEU A 53 -10.59 23.76 44.64
C LEU A 53 -9.23 24.14 44.01
N ASP A 54 -8.36 23.16 43.75
CA ASP A 54 -7.07 23.38 43.06
C ASP A 54 -7.24 23.76 41.57
N ILE A 55 -8.26 23.21 40.89
CA ILE A 55 -8.58 23.59 39.50
C ILE A 55 -9.00 25.06 39.42
N ARG A 56 -9.71 25.57 40.45
CA ARG A 56 -10.11 26.98 40.54
C ARG A 56 -8.91 27.92 40.70
N HIS A 57 -7.89 27.55 41.49
CA HIS A 57 -6.68 28.35 41.66
C HIS A 57 -5.74 28.33 40.44
N LEU A 58 -5.76 27.24 39.65
CA LEU A 58 -5.04 27.12 38.38
C LEU A 58 -5.63 28.01 37.26
N LEU A 59 -6.82 28.54 37.49
CA LEU A 59 -7.60 29.32 36.56
C LEU A 59 -7.69 30.78 37.05
N ASP A 60 -6.55 31.44 37.24
CA ASP A 60 -6.51 32.87 37.55
C ASP A 60 -6.97 33.72 36.33
N TYR A 61 -7.64 34.85 36.56
CA TYR A 61 -8.43 35.58 35.55
C TYR A 61 -7.57 36.14 34.39
N THR A 62 -6.33 36.54 34.68
CA THR A 62 -5.34 37.05 33.71
C THR A 62 -4.71 35.93 32.87
N LEU A 63 -4.48 34.76 33.46
CA LEU A 63 -3.96 33.56 32.79
C LEU A 63 -5.04 32.86 31.95
N ARG A 64 -6.31 32.86 32.37
CA ARG A 64 -7.44 32.39 31.56
C ARG A 64 -7.58 33.20 30.28
N ALA A 65 -7.45 34.52 30.36
CA ALA A 65 -7.53 35.39 29.18
C ALA A 65 -6.39 35.15 28.19
N MET A 66 -5.14 35.03 28.66
CA MET A 66 -3.98 34.73 27.79
C MET A 66 -4.03 33.33 27.17
N TRP A 67 -4.36 32.30 27.96
CA TRP A 67 -4.47 30.93 27.46
C TRP A 67 -5.64 30.78 26.48
N ARG A 68 -6.79 31.40 26.78
CA ARG A 68 -7.94 31.48 25.86
C ARG A 68 -7.56 32.16 24.55
N ASN A 69 -6.83 33.27 24.60
CA ASN A 69 -6.41 33.98 23.39
C ASN A 69 -5.41 33.16 22.55
N THR A 70 -4.51 32.41 23.17
CA THR A 70 -3.52 31.56 22.47
C THR A 70 -4.19 30.33 21.84
N VAL A 71 -5.09 29.67 22.57
CA VAL A 71 -5.86 28.51 22.05
C VAL A 71 -6.84 28.94 20.96
N LEU A 72 -7.53 30.07 21.13
CA LEU A 72 -8.41 30.63 20.11
C LEU A 72 -7.62 31.02 18.85
N ARG A 73 -6.46 31.66 19.01
CA ARG A 73 -5.56 31.97 17.90
C ARG A 73 -5.09 30.71 17.18
N MET A 74 -4.73 29.66 17.92
CA MET A 74 -4.38 28.35 17.34
C MET A 74 -5.55 27.79 16.52
N PHE A 75 -6.75 27.74 17.09
CA PHE A 75 -7.94 27.23 16.40
C PHE A 75 -8.24 28.01 15.12
N LEU A 76 -8.17 29.35 15.17
CA LEU A 76 -8.38 30.22 14.00
C LEU A 76 -7.31 29.99 12.93
N LEU A 77 -6.04 29.89 13.30
CA LEU A 77 -4.95 29.64 12.35
C LEU A 77 -5.04 28.25 11.73
N CYS A 78 -5.33 27.21 12.51
CA CYS A 78 -5.57 25.87 11.97
C CYS A 78 -6.78 25.85 11.02
N SER A 79 -7.89 26.48 11.41
CA SER A 79 -9.09 26.57 10.56
C SER A 79 -8.80 27.31 9.25
N LEU A 80 -8.06 28.43 9.32
CA LEU A 80 -7.63 29.17 8.14
C LEU A 80 -6.68 28.35 7.27
N GLY A 81 -5.77 27.57 7.86
CA GLY A 81 -4.88 26.65 7.14
C GLY A 81 -5.67 25.58 6.39
N VAL A 82 -6.68 24.98 7.03
CA VAL A 82 -7.60 24.03 6.38
C VAL A 82 -8.37 24.69 5.25
N LEU A 83 -8.90 25.90 5.45
CA LEU A 83 -9.62 26.65 4.43
C LEU A 83 -8.74 27.00 3.23
N LEU A 84 -7.51 27.46 3.45
CA LEU A 84 -6.56 27.76 2.38
C LEU A 84 -6.16 26.50 1.61
N THR A 85 -6.00 25.38 2.31
CA THR A 85 -5.71 24.09 1.67
C THR A 85 -6.90 23.60 0.83
N ALA A 86 -8.12 23.75 1.33
CA ALA A 86 -9.33 23.45 0.58
C ALA A 86 -9.48 24.36 -0.64
N ALA A 87 -9.23 25.67 -0.47
CA ALA A 87 -9.23 26.63 -1.56
C ALA A 87 -8.18 26.29 -2.62
N LEU A 88 -6.98 25.87 -2.21
CA LEU A 88 -5.94 25.39 -3.12
C LEU A 88 -6.43 24.16 -3.89
N GLY A 89 -7.03 23.18 -3.20
CA GLY A 89 -7.63 22.01 -3.84
C GLY A 89 -8.69 22.37 -4.88
N VAL A 90 -9.58 23.32 -4.57
CA VAL A 90 -10.62 23.80 -5.49
C VAL A 90 -10.01 24.55 -6.68
N VAL A 91 -9.04 25.43 -6.46
CA VAL A 91 -8.38 26.19 -7.54
C VAL A 91 -7.65 25.22 -8.47
N VAL A 92 -6.87 24.28 -7.93
CA VAL A 92 -6.18 23.26 -8.73
C VAL A 92 -7.17 22.36 -9.48
N TRP A 93 -8.31 22.03 -8.88
CA TRP A 93 -9.35 21.26 -9.56
C TRP A 93 -10.00 22.02 -10.71
N LEU A 94 -10.33 23.31 -10.50
CA LEU A 94 -10.90 24.18 -11.54
C LEU A 94 -9.90 24.45 -12.67
N ASP A 95 -8.64 24.68 -12.32
CA ASP A 95 -7.54 24.85 -13.28
C ASP A 95 -7.38 23.60 -14.14
N ASN A 96 -7.30 22.42 -13.50
CA ASN A 96 -7.23 21.16 -14.24
C ASN A 96 -8.43 20.93 -15.16
N ALA A 97 -9.64 21.27 -14.71
CA ALA A 97 -10.85 21.11 -15.51
C ALA A 97 -10.95 22.10 -16.68
N ALA A 98 -10.35 23.29 -16.54
CA ALA A 98 -10.48 24.37 -17.52
C ALA A 98 -9.31 24.47 -18.50
N LEU A 99 -8.08 24.19 -18.06
CA LEU A 99 -6.85 24.55 -18.79
C LEU A 99 -5.89 23.39 -19.02
N ARG A 100 -6.01 22.27 -18.29
CA ARG A 100 -5.11 21.12 -18.49
C ARG A 100 -5.16 20.64 -19.93
N GLY A 101 -3.99 20.40 -20.52
CA GLY A 101 -3.86 19.92 -21.90
C GLY A 101 -4.21 20.91 -23.00
N ILE A 102 -4.58 22.15 -22.66
CA ILE A 102 -4.87 23.18 -23.66
C ILE A 102 -3.61 24.02 -23.88
N ALA A 103 -3.03 23.94 -25.07
CA ALA A 103 -1.89 24.76 -25.42
C ALA A 103 -2.33 26.19 -25.78
N SER A 104 -1.66 27.18 -25.20
CA SER A 104 -1.75 28.57 -25.66
C SER A 104 -0.79 28.87 -26.82
N ARG A 105 0.35 28.14 -26.84
CA ARG A 105 1.43 28.23 -27.84
C ARG A 105 2.06 26.86 -28.04
N SER A 106 2.80 26.68 -29.13
CA SER A 106 3.65 25.51 -29.32
C SER A 106 4.76 25.46 -28.26
N PRO A 107 5.08 24.29 -27.67
CA PRO A 107 6.19 24.13 -26.73
C PRO A 107 7.57 24.16 -27.41
N ILE A 108 7.62 24.05 -28.75
CA ILE A 108 8.84 24.12 -29.55
C ILE A 108 8.74 25.24 -30.59
N SER A 109 9.88 25.79 -31.01
CA SER A 109 9.95 26.91 -31.96
C SER A 109 9.95 26.50 -33.44
N SER A 110 9.91 25.20 -33.72
CA SER A 110 9.79 24.64 -35.06
C SER A 110 8.45 23.90 -35.21
N PRO A 111 7.98 23.64 -36.45
CA PRO A 111 6.89 22.70 -36.65
C PRO A 111 7.21 21.34 -36.03
N PHE A 112 6.19 20.67 -35.48
CA PHE A 112 6.36 19.28 -35.05
C PHE A 112 6.62 18.41 -36.30
N PRO A 113 7.58 17.47 -36.22
CA PRO A 113 7.87 16.61 -37.36
C PRO A 113 6.65 15.74 -37.67
N TYR A 114 6.40 15.48 -38.95
CA TYR A 114 5.24 14.67 -39.39
C TYR A 114 3.89 15.22 -38.92
N THR A 115 3.80 16.53 -38.66
CA THR A 115 2.55 17.21 -38.36
C THR A 115 2.42 18.46 -39.23
N ASP A 116 1.30 18.58 -39.94
CA ASP A 116 0.81 19.84 -40.53
C ASP A 116 -0.62 20.05 -40.01
N GLY A 117 -0.76 20.00 -38.68
CA GLY A 117 -2.01 19.81 -37.95
C GLY A 117 -2.58 18.38 -38.03
N PRO A 118 -3.68 18.08 -37.30
CA PRO A 118 -4.36 16.80 -37.38
C PRO A 118 -4.90 16.46 -38.78
N ALA A 119 -4.14 15.70 -39.56
CA ALA A 119 -4.60 15.16 -40.83
C ALA A 119 -5.52 13.95 -40.60
N LEU A 120 -6.47 13.75 -41.51
CA LEU A 120 -7.40 12.64 -41.42
C LEU A 120 -6.77 11.36 -41.98
N GLY A 121 -6.80 10.31 -41.15
CA GLY A 121 -6.61 8.94 -41.56
C GLY A 121 -7.83 8.08 -41.26
N VAL A 122 -7.82 6.83 -41.75
CA VAL A 122 -8.87 5.86 -41.45
C VAL A 122 -8.30 4.44 -41.37
N ASN A 123 -8.83 3.64 -40.45
CA ASN A 123 -8.54 2.22 -40.36
C ASN A 123 -9.36 1.44 -41.39
N VAL A 124 -8.69 0.54 -42.12
CA VAL A 124 -9.31 -0.40 -43.07
C VAL A 124 -9.26 -1.81 -42.48
N PHE A 125 -10.15 -2.06 -41.52
CA PHE A 125 -10.19 -3.32 -40.78
C PHE A 125 -10.42 -4.51 -41.73
N ASN A 126 -9.63 -5.58 -41.54
CA ASN A 126 -9.69 -6.82 -42.33
C ASN A 126 -9.48 -6.65 -43.85
N LEU A 127 -8.92 -5.54 -44.33
CA LEU A 127 -8.66 -5.36 -45.77
C LEU A 127 -7.77 -6.47 -46.36
N HIS A 128 -6.80 -6.96 -45.58
CA HIS A 128 -5.92 -8.07 -45.97
C HIS A 128 -6.65 -9.42 -46.06
N LEU A 129 -7.91 -9.52 -45.62
CA LEU A 129 -8.76 -10.70 -45.74
C LEU A 129 -9.77 -10.57 -46.89
N GLU A 130 -9.73 -9.49 -47.69
CA GLU A 130 -10.63 -9.33 -48.84
C GLU A 130 -10.23 -10.26 -50.00
N PRO A 131 -11.12 -11.15 -50.45
CA PRO A 131 -10.82 -12.05 -51.56
C PRO A 131 -10.93 -11.33 -52.92
N ASP A 132 -11.76 -10.30 -53.03
CA ASP A 132 -12.00 -9.53 -54.25
C ASP A 132 -11.06 -8.32 -54.33
N PRO A 133 -10.14 -8.25 -55.31
CA PRO A 133 -9.23 -7.12 -55.48
C PRO A 133 -9.95 -5.80 -55.79
N THR A 134 -11.15 -5.85 -56.38
CA THR A 134 -11.93 -4.62 -56.68
C THR A 134 -12.46 -3.97 -55.41
N ALA A 135 -12.65 -4.75 -54.33
CA ALA A 135 -12.99 -4.21 -53.02
C ALA A 135 -11.87 -3.32 -52.47
N ALA A 136 -10.60 -3.70 -52.65
CA ALA A 136 -9.47 -2.89 -52.20
C ALA A 136 -9.39 -1.55 -52.95
N ASP A 137 -9.52 -1.57 -54.27
CA ASP A 137 -9.56 -0.35 -55.09
C ASP A 137 -10.73 0.57 -54.69
N ARG A 138 -11.94 0.01 -54.54
CA ARG A 138 -13.12 0.75 -54.09
C ARG A 138 -12.96 1.33 -52.68
N THR A 139 -12.31 0.61 -51.78
CA THR A 139 -11.96 1.10 -50.44
C THR A 139 -11.09 2.34 -50.55
N PHE A 140 -9.99 2.32 -51.30
CA PHE A 140 -9.11 3.48 -51.45
C PHE A 140 -9.79 4.66 -52.18
N ALA A 141 -10.64 4.40 -53.17
CA ALA A 141 -11.45 5.42 -53.82
C ALA A 141 -12.36 6.15 -52.80
N LEU A 142 -13.00 5.41 -51.88
CA LEU A 142 -13.81 5.98 -50.81
C LEU A 142 -12.98 6.73 -49.78
N VAL A 143 -11.81 6.22 -49.39
CA VAL A 143 -10.87 6.94 -48.50
C VAL A 143 -10.51 8.30 -49.12
N ARG A 144 -10.13 8.31 -50.40
CA ARG A 144 -9.76 9.53 -51.12
C ARG A 144 -10.93 10.50 -51.22
N ALA A 145 -12.13 9.99 -51.49
CA ALA A 145 -13.37 10.77 -51.56
C ALA A 145 -13.80 11.34 -50.21
N LEU A 146 -13.54 10.64 -49.11
CA LEU A 146 -13.75 11.14 -47.74
C LEU A 146 -12.85 12.34 -47.41
N GLY A 147 -11.74 12.49 -48.13
CA GLY A 147 -10.72 13.52 -47.86
C GLY A 147 -9.61 13.04 -46.91
N ALA A 148 -9.55 11.75 -46.61
CA ALA A 148 -8.45 11.16 -45.84
C ALA A 148 -7.20 11.00 -46.72
N ARG A 149 -6.02 11.27 -46.13
CA ARG A 149 -4.71 11.07 -46.77
C ARG A 149 -4.05 9.76 -46.34
N TYR A 150 -4.37 9.29 -45.14
CA TYR A 150 -3.72 8.16 -44.51
C TYR A 150 -4.65 6.96 -44.35
N VAL A 151 -4.11 5.76 -44.51
CA VAL A 151 -4.80 4.52 -44.19
C VAL A 151 -3.94 3.68 -43.26
N ARG A 152 -4.49 3.31 -42.12
CA ARG A 152 -3.88 2.32 -41.23
C ARG A 152 -4.45 0.94 -41.53
N MET A 153 -3.55 -0.02 -41.77
CA MET A 153 -3.92 -1.41 -42.04
C MET A 153 -3.02 -2.38 -41.30
N GLN A 154 -3.58 -3.55 -40.98
CA GLN A 154 -2.82 -4.66 -40.43
C GLN A 154 -2.06 -5.41 -41.52
N VAL A 155 -0.80 -5.75 -41.22
CA VAL A 155 0.07 -6.62 -42.00
C VAL A 155 0.54 -7.75 -41.07
N PRO A 156 -0.26 -8.82 -40.91
CA PRO A 156 0.16 -9.98 -40.12
C PRO A 156 1.39 -10.63 -40.74
N TRP A 157 2.43 -10.85 -39.95
CA TRP A 157 3.63 -11.57 -40.42
C TRP A 157 3.28 -13.01 -40.85
N GLU A 158 2.37 -13.64 -40.12
CA GLU A 158 1.86 -14.98 -40.42
C GLU A 158 1.14 -15.11 -41.77
N ASP A 159 0.75 -13.99 -42.39
CA ASP A 159 0.14 -13.97 -43.72
C ASP A 159 1.17 -13.95 -44.86
N ILE A 160 2.44 -13.65 -44.57
CA ILE A 160 3.49 -13.44 -45.57
C ILE A 160 4.56 -14.54 -45.49
N GLU A 161 5.08 -14.85 -44.31
CA GLU A 161 6.15 -15.84 -44.13
C GLU A 161 5.57 -17.12 -43.50
N ILE A 162 4.66 -17.76 -44.23
CA ILE A 162 3.67 -18.69 -43.69
C ILE A 162 4.30 -19.99 -43.16
N HIS A 163 5.20 -20.60 -43.94
CA HIS A 163 5.62 -21.99 -43.71
C HIS A 163 7.00 -22.15 -43.06
N GLY A 164 7.79 -21.08 -43.04
CA GLY A 164 9.13 -21.11 -42.47
C GLY A 164 9.94 -19.87 -42.83
N ARG A 165 11.05 -19.70 -42.12
CA ARG A 165 11.99 -18.59 -42.32
C ARG A 165 12.45 -18.51 -43.79
N GLY A 166 12.30 -17.34 -44.41
CA GLY A 166 12.63 -17.03 -45.80
C GLY A 166 11.66 -17.61 -46.83
N ASP A 167 10.57 -18.27 -46.42
CA ASP A 167 9.58 -18.84 -47.33
C ASP A 167 8.39 -17.87 -47.54
N PHE A 168 8.38 -17.24 -48.71
CA PHE A 168 7.33 -16.30 -49.14
C PHE A 168 6.35 -16.92 -50.17
N THR A 169 6.12 -18.23 -50.06
CA THR A 169 5.11 -18.94 -50.86
C THR A 169 3.86 -19.24 -50.02
N ASP A 170 2.67 -19.05 -50.59
CA ASP A 170 1.42 -19.55 -50.02
C ASP A 170 1.02 -20.86 -50.71
N ARG A 171 0.87 -21.89 -49.87
CA ARG A 171 0.56 -23.27 -50.23
C ARG A 171 -0.68 -23.78 -49.49
N ARG A 172 -1.38 -22.93 -48.72
CA ARG A 172 -2.56 -23.32 -47.92
C ARG A 172 -3.72 -23.81 -48.80
N ASN A 173 -3.77 -23.36 -50.05
CA ASN A 173 -4.83 -23.68 -51.02
C ASN A 173 -4.27 -24.23 -52.35
N GLU A 174 -3.13 -24.93 -52.30
CA GLU A 174 -2.43 -25.43 -53.50
C GLU A 174 -3.33 -26.26 -54.41
N ALA A 175 -4.19 -27.10 -53.83
CA ALA A 175 -5.14 -27.94 -54.59
C ALA A 175 -6.21 -27.12 -55.35
N THR A 176 -6.50 -25.88 -54.93
CA THR A 176 -7.58 -25.06 -55.49
C THR A 176 -7.05 -23.99 -56.46
N ILE A 177 -5.93 -23.35 -56.12
CA ILE A 177 -5.40 -22.19 -56.86
C ILE A 177 -3.90 -22.28 -57.17
N GLY A 178 -3.25 -23.41 -56.87
CA GLY A 178 -1.81 -23.60 -57.03
C GLY A 178 -0.97 -22.88 -55.97
N VAL A 179 0.35 -22.99 -56.09
CA VAL A 179 1.31 -22.26 -55.26
C VAL A 179 1.40 -20.82 -55.77
N VAL A 180 1.20 -19.85 -54.87
CA VAL A 180 1.27 -18.43 -55.20
C VAL A 180 2.27 -17.70 -54.30
N SER A 181 2.72 -16.51 -54.72
CA SER A 181 3.52 -15.65 -53.84
C SER A 181 2.64 -15.08 -52.73
N SER A 182 3.06 -15.18 -51.48
CA SER A 182 2.34 -14.59 -50.34
C SER A 182 2.34 -13.05 -50.39
N TRP A 183 3.33 -12.44 -51.06
CA TRP A 183 3.41 -10.99 -51.29
C TRP A 183 2.33 -10.45 -52.24
N ALA A 184 1.81 -11.28 -53.16
CA ALA A 184 0.94 -10.82 -54.25
C ALA A 184 -0.31 -10.06 -53.77
N LYS A 185 -0.80 -10.40 -52.57
CA LYS A 185 -1.91 -9.70 -51.93
C LYS A 185 -1.52 -8.28 -51.50
N TYR A 186 -0.42 -8.13 -50.78
CA TYR A 186 0.05 -6.84 -50.27
C TYR A 186 0.57 -5.95 -51.38
N ASP A 187 1.22 -6.51 -52.41
CA ASP A 187 1.66 -5.74 -53.58
C ASP A 187 0.49 -5.03 -54.25
N ARG A 188 -0.63 -5.74 -54.45
CA ARG A 188 -1.86 -5.14 -55.02
C ARG A 188 -2.46 -4.06 -54.12
N ILE A 189 -2.46 -4.27 -52.80
CA ILE A 189 -2.98 -3.28 -51.85
C ILE A 189 -2.11 -2.01 -51.84
N VAL A 190 -0.78 -2.17 -51.83
CA VAL A 190 0.17 -1.05 -51.86
C VAL A 190 0.07 -0.30 -53.18
N ASP A 191 0.02 -1.00 -54.31
CA ASP A 191 -0.10 -0.36 -55.62
C ASP A 191 -1.45 0.39 -55.75
N ALA A 192 -2.54 -0.17 -55.22
CA ALA A 192 -3.83 0.53 -55.16
C ALA A 192 -3.77 1.79 -54.28
N ALA A 193 -3.16 1.71 -53.09
CA ALA A 193 -3.00 2.89 -52.22
C ALA A 193 -2.19 3.99 -52.92
N VAL A 194 -1.08 3.65 -53.56
CA VAL A 194 -0.23 4.58 -54.34
C VAL A 194 -1.01 5.20 -55.50
N ALA A 195 -1.80 4.40 -56.24
CA ALA A 195 -2.61 4.90 -57.35
C ALA A 195 -3.67 5.93 -56.93
N HIS A 196 -4.18 5.82 -55.70
CA HIS A 196 -5.14 6.77 -55.12
C HIS A 196 -4.48 7.90 -54.31
N GLY A 197 -3.15 7.95 -54.24
CA GLY A 197 -2.41 8.96 -53.48
C GLY A 197 -2.61 8.85 -51.96
N ILE A 198 -2.78 7.63 -51.46
CA ILE A 198 -2.98 7.31 -50.04
C ILE A 198 -1.68 6.81 -49.43
N GLU A 199 -1.32 7.37 -48.27
CA GLU A 199 -0.15 6.94 -47.50
C GLU A 199 -0.55 5.83 -46.51
N LEU A 200 0.14 4.69 -46.59
CA LEU A 200 -0.11 3.55 -45.72
C LEU A 200 0.68 3.66 -44.40
N ILE A 201 -0.02 3.38 -43.31
CA ILE A 201 0.53 3.06 -41.99
C ILE A 201 0.41 1.55 -41.82
N MET A 202 1.51 0.83 -42.05
CA MET A 202 1.55 -0.63 -41.93
C MET A 202 1.77 -1.04 -40.48
N ARG A 203 0.73 -1.59 -39.84
CA ARG A 203 0.82 -2.20 -38.51
C ARG A 203 1.31 -3.63 -38.65
N VAL A 204 2.56 -3.87 -38.25
CA VAL A 204 3.22 -5.16 -38.41
C VAL A 204 3.17 -5.93 -37.10
N ASP A 205 2.41 -7.01 -37.06
CA ASP A 205 2.14 -7.83 -35.88
C ASP A 205 2.05 -9.33 -36.24
N ARG A 206 1.58 -10.16 -35.30
CA ARG A 206 1.21 -11.57 -35.51
C ARG A 206 2.27 -12.47 -36.18
N PRO A 207 3.30 -12.90 -35.43
CA PRO A 207 4.30 -13.85 -35.89
C PRO A 207 3.68 -15.19 -36.34
N PRO A 208 4.24 -15.83 -37.40
CA PRO A 208 3.81 -17.15 -37.84
C PRO A 208 4.06 -18.22 -36.78
N ASP A 209 3.27 -19.29 -36.84
CA ASP A 209 3.34 -20.43 -35.92
C ASP A 209 4.76 -20.99 -35.72
N TRP A 210 5.58 -21.02 -36.78
CA TRP A 210 6.97 -21.51 -36.70
C TRP A 210 7.91 -20.59 -35.91
N ALA A 211 7.57 -19.30 -35.79
CA ALA A 211 8.36 -18.30 -35.07
C ALA A 211 7.98 -18.19 -33.59
N ARG A 212 6.94 -18.90 -33.14
CA ARG A 212 6.39 -18.86 -31.77
C ARG A 212 6.05 -20.24 -31.22
N GLU A 213 6.83 -21.27 -31.59
CA GLU A 213 6.60 -22.66 -31.20
C GLU A 213 6.65 -22.87 -29.68
N GLN A 214 7.57 -22.20 -28.97
CA GLN A 214 7.66 -22.26 -27.52
C GLN A 214 6.52 -21.45 -26.90
N GLY A 215 6.34 -20.19 -27.33
CA GLY A 215 5.29 -19.30 -26.82
C GLY A 215 3.89 -19.91 -26.94
N ARG A 216 3.55 -20.54 -28.07
CA ARG A 216 2.24 -21.17 -28.30
C ARG A 216 1.97 -22.40 -27.44
N SER A 217 3.02 -23.05 -26.92
CA SER A 217 2.93 -24.28 -26.13
C SER A 217 2.71 -24.01 -24.64
N THR A 218 2.81 -22.74 -24.21
CA THR A 218 2.63 -22.35 -22.81
C THR A 218 1.20 -22.62 -22.33
N PRO A 219 1.00 -23.12 -21.10
CA PRO A 219 -0.34 -23.36 -20.56
C PRO A 219 -1.22 -22.11 -20.57
N GLU A 220 -0.64 -20.94 -20.31
CA GLU A 220 -1.33 -19.66 -20.29
C GLU A 220 -1.89 -19.30 -21.67
N PHE A 221 -1.08 -19.45 -22.73
CA PHE A 221 -1.53 -19.17 -24.09
C PHE A 221 -2.61 -20.15 -24.56
N VAL A 222 -2.42 -21.45 -24.30
CA VAL A 222 -3.40 -22.49 -24.64
C VAL A 222 -4.73 -22.25 -23.94
N ALA A 223 -4.72 -21.90 -22.65
CA ALA A 223 -5.93 -21.54 -21.91
C ALA A 223 -6.55 -20.25 -22.44
N GLY A 224 -5.73 -19.27 -22.78
CA GLY A 224 -6.17 -17.98 -23.32
C GLY A 224 -6.86 -18.07 -24.68
N LEU A 225 -6.45 -19.00 -25.56
CA LEU A 225 -7.14 -19.25 -26.84
C LEU A 225 -8.59 -19.69 -26.67
N ALA A 226 -8.95 -20.33 -25.55
CA ALA A 226 -10.34 -20.67 -25.24
C ALA A 226 -11.17 -19.45 -24.85
N VAL A 227 -10.52 -18.36 -24.42
CA VAL A 227 -11.16 -17.08 -24.07
C VAL A 227 -11.26 -16.18 -25.30
N ASP A 228 -10.18 -16.06 -26.06
CA ASP A 228 -10.11 -15.30 -27.31
C ASP A 228 -9.28 -16.07 -28.35
N GLY A 229 -9.95 -16.69 -29.30
CA GLY A 229 -9.32 -17.48 -30.36
C GLY A 229 -8.48 -16.65 -31.35
N ASN A 230 -8.58 -15.32 -31.30
CA ASN A 230 -7.79 -14.42 -32.13
C ASN A 230 -6.49 -13.95 -31.45
N SER A 231 -6.17 -14.48 -30.27
CA SER A 231 -4.98 -14.08 -29.50
C SER A 231 -3.67 -14.34 -30.25
N THR A 232 -2.66 -13.51 -29.97
CA THR A 232 -1.30 -13.61 -30.51
C THR A 232 -0.26 -13.43 -29.41
N GLY A 233 1.02 -13.62 -29.74
CA GLY A 233 2.13 -13.39 -28.83
C GLY A 233 3.42 -13.07 -29.58
N PRO A 234 4.46 -12.59 -28.87
CA PRO A 234 5.75 -12.27 -29.47
C PRO A 234 6.43 -13.53 -30.03
N PRO A 235 7.39 -13.37 -30.96
CA PRO A 235 8.18 -14.50 -31.46
C PRO A 235 9.18 -14.98 -30.41
N ASP A 236 9.58 -16.25 -30.51
CA ASP A 236 10.59 -16.87 -29.64
C ASP A 236 12.00 -16.29 -29.89
N ASP A 237 12.30 -15.90 -31.15
CA ASP A 237 13.53 -15.20 -31.56
C ASP A 237 13.19 -13.83 -32.17
N LEU A 238 13.54 -12.75 -31.47
CA LEU A 238 13.33 -11.39 -31.96
C LEU A 238 14.10 -11.10 -33.27
N ALA A 239 15.21 -11.79 -33.53
CA ALA A 239 15.96 -11.60 -34.76
C ALA A 239 15.19 -12.07 -35.99
N ASP A 240 14.25 -13.02 -35.86
CA ASP A 240 13.35 -13.39 -36.96
C ASP A 240 12.42 -12.24 -37.32
N TYR A 241 11.87 -11.54 -36.33
CA TYR A 241 11.04 -10.37 -36.55
C TYR A 241 11.81 -9.24 -37.24
N GLY A 242 13.06 -9.00 -36.82
CA GLY A 242 13.94 -8.04 -37.48
C GLY A 242 14.26 -8.39 -38.94
N ARG A 243 14.48 -9.68 -39.25
CA ARG A 243 14.68 -10.16 -40.63
C ARG A 243 13.44 -9.91 -41.49
N PHE A 244 12.27 -10.28 -40.99
CA PHE A 244 11.00 -10.06 -41.70
C PHE A 244 10.74 -8.58 -41.96
N LEU A 245 10.92 -7.72 -40.95
CA LEU A 245 10.79 -6.27 -41.11
C LEU A 245 11.77 -5.70 -42.15
N THR A 246 12.99 -6.22 -42.20
CA THR A 246 13.98 -5.82 -43.22
C THR A 246 13.48 -6.13 -44.62
N GLU A 247 12.93 -7.34 -44.85
CA GLU A 247 12.36 -7.75 -46.14
C GLU A 247 11.14 -6.90 -46.52
N LEU A 248 10.21 -6.70 -45.58
CA LEU A 248 9.00 -5.89 -45.78
C LEU A 248 9.34 -4.45 -46.17
N VAL A 249 10.23 -3.79 -45.41
CA VAL A 249 10.61 -2.39 -45.63
C VAL A 249 11.42 -2.25 -46.92
N THR A 250 12.33 -3.19 -47.21
CA THR A 250 13.11 -3.19 -48.46
C THR A 250 12.18 -3.31 -49.67
N ARG A 251 11.19 -4.21 -49.61
CA ARG A 251 10.24 -4.44 -50.70
C ARG A 251 9.42 -3.19 -51.03
N TYR A 252 8.96 -2.47 -50.02
CA TYR A 252 8.08 -1.30 -50.19
C TYR A 252 8.80 0.04 -50.07
N ARG A 253 10.14 0.04 -50.13
CA ARG A 253 10.95 1.26 -50.12
C ARG A 253 10.52 2.21 -51.25
N GLY A 254 10.26 3.47 -50.90
CA GLY A 254 9.77 4.49 -51.83
C GLY A 254 8.27 4.43 -52.14
N LYS A 255 7.54 3.42 -51.62
CA LYS A 255 6.08 3.33 -51.72
C LYS A 255 5.40 3.49 -50.36
N VAL A 256 6.03 3.01 -49.28
CA VAL A 256 5.50 3.06 -47.91
C VAL A 256 6.53 3.71 -46.99
N THR A 257 6.06 4.68 -46.21
CA THR A 257 6.90 5.46 -45.28
C THR A 257 6.68 5.05 -43.83
N TYR A 258 5.45 4.72 -43.43
CA TYR A 258 5.08 4.57 -42.01
C TYR A 258 4.88 3.11 -41.61
N PHE A 259 5.58 2.70 -40.56
CA PHE A 259 5.51 1.36 -39.99
C PHE A 259 5.20 1.46 -38.50
N GLN A 260 4.08 0.87 -38.07
CA GLN A 260 3.76 0.70 -36.66
C GLN A 260 4.26 -0.67 -36.20
N ILE A 261 5.06 -0.67 -35.14
CA ILE A 261 5.58 -1.90 -34.54
C ILE A 261 4.57 -2.39 -33.49
N TRP A 262 3.95 -3.54 -33.79
CA TRP A 262 2.98 -4.21 -32.91
C TRP A 262 1.64 -3.48 -32.70
N ASN A 263 0.75 -4.10 -31.91
CA ASN A 263 -0.53 -3.56 -31.46
C ASN A 263 -0.74 -3.88 -29.96
N GLU A 264 -1.07 -2.87 -29.15
CA GLU A 264 -1.57 -3.02 -27.78
C GLU A 264 -0.85 -4.07 -26.90
N PRO A 265 0.49 -4.06 -26.77
CA PRO A 265 1.24 -5.03 -25.96
C PRO A 265 0.96 -4.96 -24.45
N ASN A 266 0.12 -4.02 -24.02
CA ASN A 266 -0.39 -3.92 -22.66
C ASN A 266 -1.65 -4.78 -22.41
N LEU A 267 -2.19 -5.43 -23.44
CA LEU A 267 -3.25 -6.43 -23.32
C LEU A 267 -2.66 -7.85 -23.32
N LYS A 268 -3.19 -8.73 -22.46
CA LYS A 268 -2.73 -10.11 -22.36
C LYS A 268 -2.95 -10.92 -23.65
N ASN A 269 -4.10 -10.77 -24.28
CA ASN A 269 -4.43 -11.50 -25.52
C ASN A 269 -3.58 -11.06 -26.73
N GLU A 270 -2.95 -9.88 -26.67
CA GLU A 270 -2.00 -9.38 -27.66
C GLU A 270 -0.53 -9.72 -27.32
N TRP A 271 -0.28 -10.31 -26.15
CA TRP A 271 1.07 -10.61 -25.64
C TRP A 271 1.19 -11.99 -24.99
N GLY A 272 0.65 -13.02 -25.66
CA GLY A 272 0.86 -14.42 -25.29
C GLY A 272 0.16 -14.84 -23.99
N TRP A 273 -0.85 -14.10 -23.54
CA TRP A 273 -1.56 -14.27 -22.26
C TRP A 273 -0.70 -14.13 -21.00
N GLN A 274 0.49 -13.56 -21.14
CA GLN A 274 1.40 -13.28 -20.03
C GLN A 274 1.08 -11.92 -19.40
N GLU A 275 1.52 -11.72 -18.15
CA GLU A 275 1.52 -10.39 -17.54
C GLU A 275 2.30 -9.39 -18.42
N PRO A 276 1.76 -8.20 -18.72
CA PRO A 276 2.44 -7.21 -19.56
C PRO A 276 3.80 -6.81 -18.98
N LYS A 277 4.86 -6.96 -19.79
CA LYS A 277 6.25 -6.64 -19.42
C LYS A 277 6.83 -5.60 -20.38
N PRO A 278 6.86 -4.30 -20.00
CA PRO A 278 7.41 -3.24 -20.83
C PRO A 278 8.86 -3.49 -21.31
N ALA A 279 9.70 -4.14 -20.51
CA ALA A 279 11.08 -4.46 -20.89
C ALA A 279 11.16 -5.44 -22.07
N ASP A 280 10.30 -6.45 -22.10
CA ASP A 280 10.27 -7.46 -23.16
C ASP A 280 9.77 -6.83 -24.47
N PHE A 281 8.73 -5.99 -24.38
CA PHE A 281 8.26 -5.24 -25.54
C PHE A 281 9.31 -4.25 -26.05
N LEU A 282 10.03 -3.54 -25.18
CA LEU A 282 11.10 -2.64 -25.58
C LEU A 282 12.21 -3.36 -26.37
N ALA A 283 12.54 -4.61 -26.00
CA ALA A 283 13.48 -5.41 -26.77
C ALA A 283 12.99 -5.68 -28.20
N LEU A 284 11.70 -6.03 -28.36
CA LEU A 284 11.07 -6.21 -29.67
C LEU A 284 11.02 -4.90 -30.46
N LEU A 285 10.61 -3.79 -29.82
CA LEU A 285 10.54 -2.47 -30.44
C LEU A 285 11.91 -2.02 -30.94
N ARG A 286 12.96 -2.22 -30.15
CA ARG A 286 14.34 -1.88 -30.53
C ARG A 286 14.76 -2.64 -31.78
N VAL A 287 14.58 -3.95 -31.81
CA VAL A 287 14.92 -4.78 -32.98
C VAL A 287 14.12 -4.34 -34.21
N GLY A 288 12.84 -4.04 -34.04
CA GLY A 288 12.00 -3.55 -35.12
C GLY A 288 12.44 -2.19 -35.65
N TYR A 289 12.73 -1.24 -34.77
CA TYR A 289 13.22 0.08 -35.14
C TYR A 289 14.55 0.02 -35.90
N GLU A 290 15.53 -0.71 -35.37
CA GLU A 290 16.85 -0.87 -35.99
C GLU A 290 16.74 -1.54 -37.36
N ALA A 291 15.88 -2.56 -37.51
CA ALA A 291 15.62 -3.22 -38.80
C ALA A 291 14.99 -2.27 -39.83
N VAL A 292 13.92 -1.55 -39.44
CA VAL A 292 13.23 -0.60 -40.31
C VAL A 292 14.18 0.50 -40.79
N LYS A 293 14.92 1.12 -39.86
CA LYS A 293 15.85 2.21 -40.17
C LYS A 293 17.05 1.75 -41.01
N SER A 294 17.53 0.53 -40.81
CA SER A 294 18.63 -0.03 -41.61
C SER A 294 18.20 -0.32 -43.04
N ALA A 295 16.97 -0.82 -43.24
CA ALA A 295 16.42 -1.09 -44.56
C ALA A 295 16.04 0.19 -45.33
N ASN A 296 15.47 1.17 -44.62
CA ASN A 296 15.14 2.48 -45.17
C ASN A 296 15.30 3.58 -44.11
N PRO A 297 16.38 4.39 -44.17
CA PRO A 297 16.58 5.50 -43.22
C PRO A 297 15.47 6.55 -43.21
N ASP A 298 14.75 6.69 -44.33
CA ASP A 298 13.63 7.63 -44.49
C ASP A 298 12.30 7.08 -43.97
N ALA A 299 12.23 5.80 -43.56
CA ALA A 299 11.03 5.23 -42.97
C ALA A 299 10.78 5.80 -41.56
N VAL A 300 9.51 5.92 -41.19
CA VAL A 300 9.04 6.49 -39.94
C VAL A 300 8.39 5.40 -39.10
N VAL A 301 8.88 5.22 -37.87
CA VAL A 301 8.45 4.17 -36.95
C VAL A 301 7.48 4.73 -35.93
N LEU A 302 6.26 4.20 -35.90
CA LEU A 302 5.26 4.50 -34.89
C LEU A 302 5.42 3.51 -33.73
N PHE A 303 5.36 4.03 -32.50
CA PHE A 303 5.11 3.24 -31.30
C PHE A 303 3.78 2.46 -31.45
N PRO A 304 3.52 1.34 -30.74
CA PRO A 304 2.20 0.71 -30.79
C PRO A 304 1.15 1.63 -30.16
N GLY A 305 -0.05 1.64 -30.74
CA GLY A 305 -1.23 2.14 -30.01
C GLY A 305 -1.43 1.26 -28.78
N LEU A 306 -1.34 1.84 -27.59
CA LEU A 306 -1.61 1.15 -26.32
C LEU A 306 -3.11 1.22 -25.99
N ALA A 307 -3.67 0.12 -25.47
CA ALA A 307 -5.07 0.08 -25.08
C ALA A 307 -5.29 0.97 -23.83
N PRO A 308 -6.24 1.92 -23.84
CA PRO A 308 -6.50 2.77 -22.69
C PRO A 308 -7.32 1.98 -21.65
N THR A 309 -6.70 1.65 -20.51
CA THR A 309 -7.31 0.79 -19.48
C THR A 309 -7.20 1.42 -18.08
N ASP A 310 -7.98 0.89 -17.13
CA ASP A 310 -7.93 1.31 -15.72
C ASP A 310 -6.99 0.45 -14.86
N GLY A 311 -6.38 -0.58 -15.45
CA GLY A 311 -5.49 -1.54 -14.77
C GLY A 311 -6.22 -2.49 -13.82
N LEU A 312 -7.55 -2.59 -13.88
CA LEU A 312 -8.36 -3.43 -12.99
C LEU A 312 -8.87 -4.72 -13.65
N ASP A 313 -8.99 -4.76 -14.98
CA ASP A 313 -9.31 -6.01 -15.69
C ASP A 313 -8.10 -6.94 -15.64
N PRO A 314 -8.24 -8.21 -15.19
CA PRO A 314 -7.16 -9.20 -15.22
C PRO A 314 -6.54 -9.44 -16.60
N ARG A 315 -7.24 -9.09 -17.69
CA ARG A 315 -6.78 -9.14 -19.09
C ARG A 315 -5.95 -7.91 -19.49
N ALA A 316 -6.03 -6.83 -18.73
CA ALA A 316 -5.28 -5.60 -18.93
C ALA A 316 -4.85 -4.97 -17.58
N PRO A 317 -3.97 -5.65 -16.82
CA PRO A 317 -3.64 -5.29 -15.44
C PRO A 317 -2.72 -4.06 -15.30
N MET A 318 -2.30 -3.46 -16.41
CA MET A 318 -1.45 -2.27 -16.45
C MET A 318 -2.07 -1.21 -17.36
N THR A 319 -2.15 0.02 -16.88
CA THR A 319 -2.63 1.16 -17.69
C THR A 319 -1.61 1.51 -18.76
N GLU A 320 -2.05 2.13 -19.85
CA GLU A 320 -1.16 2.61 -20.90
C GLU A 320 -0.18 3.69 -20.40
N LEU A 321 -0.59 4.48 -19.40
CA LEU A 321 0.27 5.51 -18.79
C LEU A 321 1.42 4.89 -18.00
N GLU A 322 1.13 3.86 -17.19
CA GLU A 322 2.14 3.10 -16.44
C GLU A 322 3.07 2.32 -17.38
N TYR A 323 2.50 1.73 -18.43
CA TYR A 323 3.26 1.00 -19.44
C TYR A 323 4.24 1.93 -20.18
N LEU A 324 3.77 3.08 -20.66
CA LEU A 324 4.59 4.08 -21.35
C LEU A 324 5.68 4.66 -20.43
N ASP A 325 5.33 5.00 -19.18
CA ASP A 325 6.29 5.52 -18.20
C ASP A 325 7.43 4.52 -17.93
N ALA A 326 7.11 3.22 -17.86
CA ALA A 326 8.13 2.18 -17.74
C ALA A 326 9.03 2.10 -18.98
N ILE A 327 8.48 2.21 -20.19
CA ILE A 327 9.25 2.23 -21.44
C ILE A 327 10.23 3.41 -21.46
N TYR A 328 9.79 4.61 -21.10
CA TYR A 328 10.68 5.78 -21.04
C TYR A 328 11.81 5.62 -20.02
N ARG A 329 11.50 5.10 -18.81
CA ARG A 329 12.54 4.83 -17.79
C ARG A 329 13.59 3.84 -18.25
N LEU A 330 13.24 2.93 -19.15
CA LEU A 330 14.13 1.95 -19.76
C LEU A 330 14.90 2.50 -20.97
N GLY A 331 14.71 3.79 -21.33
CA GLY A 331 15.36 4.43 -22.47
C GLY A 331 14.65 4.23 -23.80
N GLY A 332 13.36 3.93 -23.80
CA GLY A 332 12.58 3.62 -25.00
C GLY A 332 12.38 4.76 -25.99
N ALA A 333 12.60 6.01 -25.58
CA ALA A 333 12.44 7.20 -26.42
C ALA A 333 13.26 7.18 -27.72
N ALA A 334 14.34 6.39 -27.77
CA ALA A 334 15.22 6.31 -28.94
C ALA A 334 14.70 5.38 -30.06
N TYR A 335 13.60 4.65 -29.85
CA TYR A 335 13.17 3.56 -30.73
C TYR A 335 11.78 3.76 -31.36
N PHE A 336 11.34 5.01 -31.47
CA PHE A 336 10.18 5.41 -32.27
C PHE A 336 10.33 6.88 -32.69
N ASP A 337 9.70 7.24 -33.81
CA ASP A 337 9.69 8.61 -34.33
C ASP A 337 8.36 9.32 -34.05
N ILE A 338 7.30 8.55 -33.80
CA ILE A 338 5.94 9.03 -33.53
C ILE A 338 5.35 8.18 -32.40
N MET A 339 4.78 8.84 -31.39
CA MET A 339 4.02 8.16 -30.35
C MET A 339 2.60 7.87 -30.85
N ALA A 340 2.17 6.61 -30.84
CA ALA A 340 0.80 6.25 -31.18
C ALA A 340 -0.11 6.24 -29.95
N ALA A 341 -1.33 6.75 -30.09
CA ALA A 341 -2.35 6.73 -29.05
C ALA A 341 -3.68 6.17 -29.56
N GLN A 342 -4.41 5.51 -28.67
CA GLN A 342 -5.82 5.18 -28.87
C GLN A 342 -6.66 6.24 -28.16
N ASN A 343 -7.65 6.83 -28.84
CA ASN A 343 -8.43 7.95 -28.31
C ASN A 343 -9.94 7.78 -28.54
N TYR A 344 -10.49 6.65 -28.13
CA TYR A 344 -11.91 6.36 -28.23
C TYR A 344 -12.78 7.30 -27.38
N GLY A 345 -13.90 7.75 -27.95
CA GLY A 345 -14.81 8.65 -27.24
C GLY A 345 -15.75 7.96 -26.25
N LEU A 346 -15.93 6.64 -26.35
CA LEU A 346 -16.74 5.80 -25.45
C LEU A 346 -18.13 6.38 -25.10
N GLY A 347 -18.82 6.92 -26.10
CA GLY A 347 -20.15 7.53 -25.96
C GLY A 347 -20.16 8.91 -25.29
N GLN A 348 -19.01 9.48 -24.94
CA GLN A 348 -18.90 10.81 -24.33
C GLN A 348 -18.68 11.91 -25.37
N PRO A 349 -19.22 13.12 -25.14
CA PRO A 349 -18.99 14.24 -26.05
C PRO A 349 -17.49 14.62 -26.09
N PRO A 350 -16.93 14.93 -27.27
CA PRO A 350 -15.53 15.34 -27.41
C PRO A 350 -15.12 16.57 -26.62
N THR A 351 -16.07 17.43 -26.22
CA THR A 351 -15.85 18.68 -25.47
C THR A 351 -15.70 18.47 -23.97
N GLU A 352 -15.62 17.23 -23.50
CA GLU A 352 -15.49 16.91 -22.07
C GLU A 352 -14.04 17.01 -21.60
N HIS A 353 -13.76 17.82 -20.56
CA HIS A 353 -12.42 18.06 -19.98
C HIS A 353 -12.27 17.38 -18.60
N ARG A 354 -12.80 16.16 -18.43
CA ARG A 354 -12.76 15.45 -17.14
C ARG A 354 -11.62 14.43 -17.08
N TYR A 355 -10.41 14.93 -16.84
CA TYR A 355 -9.20 14.09 -16.71
C TYR A 355 -9.23 13.13 -15.51
N VAL A 356 -9.82 13.57 -14.39
CA VAL A 356 -9.88 12.81 -13.14
C VAL A 356 -11.23 13.01 -12.48
N PHE A 357 -11.73 11.97 -11.81
CA PHE A 357 -12.93 12.06 -10.99
C PHE A 357 -12.74 11.33 -9.65
N LEU A 358 -13.45 11.81 -8.63
CA LEU A 358 -13.53 11.11 -7.35
C LEU A 358 -14.42 9.89 -7.53
N ARG A 359 -13.94 8.71 -7.13
CA ARG A 359 -14.77 7.50 -7.17
C ARG A 359 -15.98 7.69 -6.24
N GLY A 360 -17.16 7.32 -6.72
CA GLY A 360 -18.42 7.39 -5.99
C GLY A 360 -18.67 6.15 -5.15
N ARG A 361 -19.82 6.10 -4.46
CA ARG A 361 -20.20 4.97 -3.60
C ARG A 361 -20.17 3.62 -4.33
N ASP A 362 -20.58 3.61 -5.60
CA ASP A 362 -20.78 2.39 -6.38
C ASP A 362 -19.49 1.87 -7.04
N ASN A 363 -18.40 2.65 -7.01
CA ASN A 363 -17.09 2.25 -7.53
C ASN A 363 -15.92 2.62 -6.61
N TRP A 364 -16.19 2.89 -5.31
CA TRP A 364 -15.20 3.36 -4.34
C TRP A 364 -14.07 2.35 -4.10
N ASN A 365 -12.82 2.84 -4.11
CA ASN A 365 -11.65 2.05 -3.72
C ASN A 365 -10.73 2.87 -2.81
N TRP A 366 -10.49 2.38 -1.58
CA TRP A 366 -9.61 3.04 -0.61
C TRP A 366 -8.13 3.12 -1.05
N HIS A 367 -7.69 2.25 -1.95
CA HIS A 367 -6.34 2.28 -2.54
C HIS A 367 -6.24 3.22 -3.75
N ARG A 368 -7.36 3.53 -4.41
CA ARG A 368 -7.46 4.42 -5.58
C ARG A 368 -8.72 5.30 -5.48
N PRO A 369 -8.74 6.30 -4.59
CA PRO A 369 -9.92 7.14 -4.36
C PRO A 369 -10.21 8.14 -5.50
N ILE A 370 -9.22 8.40 -6.35
CA ILE A 370 -9.31 9.21 -7.56
C ILE A 370 -9.07 8.28 -8.75
N ASP A 371 -9.88 8.42 -9.78
CA ASP A 371 -9.79 7.65 -11.01
C ASP A 371 -9.56 8.55 -12.22
N THR A 372 -8.95 8.00 -13.26
CA THR A 372 -8.81 8.63 -14.56
C THR A 372 -9.82 8.02 -15.51
N ARG A 373 -10.64 8.84 -16.17
CA ARG A 373 -11.62 8.33 -17.12
C ARG A 373 -10.94 7.93 -18.43
N ASN A 374 -11.41 6.87 -19.06
CA ASN A 374 -11.07 6.55 -20.45
C ASN A 374 -11.98 7.39 -21.36
N ASP A 375 -11.56 8.61 -21.70
CA ASP A 375 -12.28 9.51 -22.58
C ASP A 375 -11.31 10.26 -23.52
N VAL A 376 -11.87 11.15 -24.34
CA VAL A 376 -11.14 11.95 -25.33
C VAL A 376 -9.96 12.74 -24.73
N SER A 377 -10.05 13.13 -23.47
CA SER A 377 -9.03 13.93 -22.79
C SER A 377 -7.85 13.10 -22.30
N ARG A 378 -7.97 11.77 -22.26
CA ARG A 378 -6.94 10.88 -21.70
C ARG A 378 -5.61 10.96 -22.44
N VAL A 379 -5.62 11.26 -23.74
CA VAL A 379 -4.40 11.44 -24.55
C VAL A 379 -3.47 12.55 -24.01
N VAL A 380 -4.02 13.55 -23.30
CA VAL A 380 -3.22 14.58 -22.63
C VAL A 380 -2.37 13.98 -21.52
N LEU A 381 -2.89 13.00 -20.76
CA LEU A 381 -2.12 12.34 -19.70
C LEU A 381 -0.97 11.52 -20.28
N LEU A 382 -1.19 10.91 -21.45
CA LEU A 382 -0.16 10.23 -22.21
C LEU A 382 0.93 11.22 -22.65
N ARG A 383 0.54 12.39 -23.16
CA ARG A 383 1.48 13.48 -23.48
C ARG A 383 2.29 13.94 -22.26
N GLU A 384 1.64 14.12 -21.11
CA GLU A 384 2.33 14.49 -19.85
C GLU A 384 3.35 13.43 -19.40
N VAL A 385 3.12 12.13 -19.69
CA VAL A 385 4.16 11.10 -19.48
C VAL A 385 5.39 11.41 -20.32
N MET A 386 5.23 11.70 -21.61
CA MET A 386 6.34 12.03 -22.53
C MET A 386 7.12 13.25 -22.01
N GLU A 387 6.41 14.32 -21.67
CA GLU A 387 7.01 15.58 -21.22
C GLU A 387 7.79 15.43 -19.91
N ARG A 388 7.30 14.60 -18.97
CA ARG A 388 8.02 14.28 -17.73
C ARG A 388 9.36 13.59 -17.97
N HIS A 389 9.51 12.90 -19.10
CA HIS A 389 10.75 12.26 -19.53
C HIS A 389 11.59 13.14 -20.47
N GLY A 390 11.21 14.42 -20.63
CA GLY A 390 11.90 15.38 -21.48
C GLY A 390 11.58 15.26 -22.97
N ASP A 391 10.68 14.36 -23.36
CA ASP A 391 10.23 14.25 -24.74
C ASP A 391 9.08 15.23 -25.03
N VAL A 392 9.49 16.44 -25.40
CA VAL A 392 8.57 17.53 -25.77
C VAL A 392 8.42 17.69 -27.28
N ALA A 393 9.23 17.00 -28.09
CA ALA A 393 9.33 17.23 -29.54
C ALA A 393 8.73 16.09 -30.38
N THR A 394 8.60 14.87 -29.83
CA THR A 394 7.97 13.78 -30.56
C THR A 394 6.46 14.04 -30.71
N PRO A 395 5.91 13.92 -31.93
CA PRO A 395 4.48 14.09 -32.18
C PRO A 395 3.69 12.89 -31.67
N VAL A 396 2.40 13.09 -31.42
CA VAL A 396 1.45 12.02 -31.12
C VAL A 396 0.51 11.84 -32.30
N TRP A 397 0.35 10.61 -32.79
CA TRP A 397 -0.67 10.26 -33.77
C TRP A 397 -1.71 9.36 -33.12
N VAL A 398 -2.98 9.58 -33.44
CA VAL A 398 -4.06 8.72 -32.95
C VAL A 398 -4.26 7.59 -33.96
N THR A 399 -3.93 6.37 -33.56
CA THR A 399 -4.05 5.18 -34.41
C THR A 399 -5.48 4.68 -34.51
N GLU A 400 -6.30 4.91 -33.48
CA GLU A 400 -7.73 4.62 -33.48
C GLU A 400 -8.49 5.65 -32.64
N PHE A 401 -9.51 6.26 -33.22
CA PHE A 401 -10.57 6.95 -32.48
C PHE A 401 -11.91 6.71 -33.15
N GLY A 402 -12.98 6.77 -32.37
CA GLY A 402 -14.31 6.56 -32.92
C GLY A 402 -15.41 6.50 -31.88
N TYR A 403 -16.63 6.40 -32.41
CA TYR A 403 -17.87 6.27 -31.66
C TYR A 403 -18.68 5.11 -32.24
N ASN A 404 -19.31 4.33 -31.36
CA ASN A 404 -20.06 3.16 -31.77
C ASN A 404 -21.56 3.50 -31.90
N ALA A 405 -22.22 2.98 -32.94
CA ALA A 405 -23.65 3.16 -33.20
C ALA A 405 -24.47 1.86 -33.09
N ALA A 406 -24.04 0.92 -32.24
CA ALA A 406 -24.68 -0.38 -32.07
C ALA A 406 -26.18 -0.27 -31.73
N PRO A 407 -27.05 -1.02 -32.44
CA PRO A 407 -28.50 -0.99 -32.26
C PRO A 407 -28.93 -1.73 -30.98
N ASP A 408 -30.18 -1.52 -30.59
CA ASP A 408 -30.81 -2.17 -29.44
C ASP A 408 -30.94 -3.70 -29.58
N THR A 409 -30.75 -4.24 -30.79
CA THR A 409 -30.76 -5.69 -31.04
C THR A 409 -29.53 -6.40 -30.45
N ILE A 410 -28.46 -5.68 -30.14
CA ILE A 410 -27.27 -6.25 -29.49
C ILE A 410 -27.50 -6.29 -27.97
N PRO A 411 -27.24 -7.44 -27.31
CA PRO A 411 -27.38 -7.57 -25.85
C PRO A 411 -26.58 -6.52 -25.08
N ALA A 412 -27.16 -5.98 -24.00
CA ALA A 412 -26.57 -4.89 -23.21
C ALA A 412 -25.13 -5.18 -22.74
N GLU A 413 -24.87 -6.40 -22.25
CA GLU A 413 -23.53 -6.86 -21.84
C GLU A 413 -22.45 -6.71 -22.92
N ARG A 414 -22.79 -6.87 -24.20
CA ARG A 414 -21.85 -6.68 -25.32
C ARG A 414 -21.93 -5.27 -25.89
N ARG A 415 -23.12 -4.70 -25.94
CA ARG A 415 -23.39 -3.39 -26.54
C ARG A 415 -22.64 -2.24 -25.86
N PHE A 416 -22.47 -2.30 -24.54
CA PHE A 416 -21.85 -1.23 -23.76
C PHE A 416 -20.33 -1.37 -23.56
N VAL A 417 -19.70 -2.37 -24.19
CA VAL A 417 -18.24 -2.58 -24.10
C VAL A 417 -17.46 -1.34 -24.57
N TRP A 418 -17.99 -0.61 -25.56
CA TRP A 418 -17.40 0.63 -26.09
C TRP A 418 -18.10 1.89 -25.57
N GLY A 419 -18.64 1.82 -24.35
CA GLY A 419 -19.49 2.87 -23.78
C GLY A 419 -20.90 2.88 -24.39
N PRO A 420 -21.77 3.81 -23.94
CA PRO A 420 -23.12 3.96 -24.50
C PRO A 420 -23.07 4.29 -26.00
N PRO A 421 -23.74 3.52 -26.87
CA PRO A 421 -23.81 3.86 -28.29
C PRO A 421 -24.52 5.19 -28.54
N VAL A 422 -24.13 5.85 -29.63
CA VAL A 422 -24.76 7.08 -30.14
C VAL A 422 -25.42 6.81 -31.48
N ASP A 423 -26.36 7.64 -31.91
CA ASP A 423 -26.90 7.53 -33.27
C ASP A 423 -25.86 7.94 -34.34
N GLU A 424 -26.10 7.54 -35.60
CA GLU A 424 -25.17 7.81 -36.72
C GLU A 424 -24.87 9.29 -36.96
N GLN A 425 -25.84 10.18 -36.72
CA GLN A 425 -25.65 11.61 -36.92
C GLN A 425 -24.77 12.18 -35.79
N THR A 426 -25.04 11.78 -34.55
CA THR A 426 -24.21 12.12 -33.39
C THR A 426 -22.79 11.56 -33.54
N LYS A 427 -22.61 10.34 -34.05
CA LYS A 427 -21.30 9.76 -34.38
C LYS A 427 -20.52 10.68 -35.33
N GLY A 428 -21.13 11.09 -36.45
CA GLY A 428 -20.48 12.01 -37.41
C GLY A 428 -20.10 13.35 -36.78
N ALA A 429 -21.01 13.96 -36.01
CA ALA A 429 -20.76 15.23 -35.33
C ALA A 429 -19.64 15.14 -34.29
N TYR A 430 -19.59 14.04 -33.53
CA TYR A 430 -18.55 13.82 -32.52
C TYR A 430 -17.18 13.54 -33.14
N LEU A 431 -17.10 12.80 -34.24
CA LEU A 431 -15.84 12.60 -34.98
C LEU A 431 -15.25 13.94 -35.42
N VAL A 432 -16.06 14.83 -36.02
CA VAL A 432 -15.63 16.17 -36.43
C VAL A 432 -15.22 17.02 -35.24
N ALA A 433 -16.03 17.05 -34.18
CA ALA A 433 -15.73 17.85 -32.99
C ALA A 433 -14.48 17.37 -32.24
N GLN A 434 -14.14 16.08 -32.30
CA GLN A 434 -12.90 15.55 -31.73
C GLN A 434 -11.67 15.98 -32.53
N ILE A 435 -11.74 15.95 -33.87
CA ILE A 435 -10.68 16.47 -34.75
C ILE A 435 -10.47 17.97 -34.51
N GLU A 436 -11.56 18.74 -34.44
CA GLU A 436 -11.52 20.18 -34.16
C GLU A 436 -10.91 20.51 -32.80
N ARG A 437 -11.27 19.74 -31.76
CA ARG A 437 -10.66 19.90 -30.45
C ARG A 437 -9.15 19.64 -30.50
N ALA A 438 -8.72 18.55 -31.13
CA ALA A 438 -7.31 18.23 -31.28
C ALA A 438 -6.54 19.34 -32.00
N ARG A 439 -7.09 19.85 -33.12
CA ARG A 439 -6.53 20.99 -33.85
C ARG A 439 -6.37 22.21 -32.96
N ARG A 440 -7.38 22.52 -32.15
CA ARG A 440 -7.46 23.76 -31.37
C ARG A 440 -6.69 23.74 -30.05
N GLU A 441 -6.37 22.56 -29.53
CA GLU A 441 -5.78 22.38 -28.19
C GLU A 441 -4.40 21.71 -28.19
N TRP A 442 -4.09 20.86 -29.19
CA TRP A 442 -2.95 19.95 -29.16
C TRP A 442 -2.02 20.17 -30.36
N PRO A 443 -1.11 21.16 -30.32
CA PRO A 443 -0.20 21.47 -31.42
C PRO A 443 0.76 20.32 -31.76
N TRP A 444 0.93 19.36 -30.86
CA TRP A 444 1.72 18.14 -31.01
C TRP A 444 0.95 16.99 -31.67
N MET A 445 -0.35 17.14 -31.93
CA MET A 445 -1.18 16.11 -32.54
C MET A 445 -1.02 16.10 -34.06
N GLY A 446 -0.60 14.94 -34.59
CA GLY A 446 -0.57 14.65 -36.02
C GLY A 446 -1.79 13.86 -36.48
N VAL A 447 -1.58 12.80 -37.27
CA VAL A 447 -2.67 12.07 -37.92
C VAL A 447 -3.63 11.45 -36.90
N MET A 448 -4.93 11.58 -37.15
CA MET A 448 -5.98 10.88 -36.39
C MET A 448 -6.72 9.90 -37.30
N ASN A 449 -6.69 8.61 -36.95
CA ASN A 449 -7.26 7.53 -37.76
C ASN A 449 -8.62 7.08 -37.22
N ILE A 450 -9.69 7.31 -38.00
CA ILE A 450 -11.03 6.86 -37.61
C ILE A 450 -11.06 5.33 -37.58
N TRP A 451 -11.54 4.75 -36.49
CA TRP A 451 -11.98 3.36 -36.39
C TRP A 451 -13.48 3.35 -36.69
N MET A 452 -13.93 3.00 -37.91
CA MET A 452 -13.20 2.51 -39.08
C MET A 452 -13.92 2.87 -40.39
N LEU A 453 -13.34 2.65 -41.57
CA LEU A 453 -14.05 2.91 -42.84
C LEU A 453 -15.20 1.92 -43.03
N ARG A 454 -14.88 0.63 -43.05
CA ARG A 454 -15.80 -0.50 -43.29
C ARG A 454 -15.31 -1.71 -42.51
N TYR A 455 -16.25 -2.53 -42.04
CA TYR A 455 -15.93 -3.87 -41.52
C TYR A 455 -15.69 -4.84 -42.69
N GLY A 456 -14.42 -5.01 -43.06
CA GLY A 456 -14.00 -5.81 -44.21
C GLY A 456 -13.82 -7.31 -43.92
N GLY A 457 -13.34 -8.02 -44.93
CA GLY A 457 -13.03 -9.45 -44.91
C GLY A 457 -14.20 -10.35 -45.30
N TYR A 458 -13.89 -11.60 -45.65
CA TYR A 458 -14.87 -12.58 -46.13
C TYR A 458 -15.81 -13.13 -45.03
N ALA A 459 -15.41 -13.11 -43.76
CA ALA A 459 -16.20 -13.67 -42.67
C ALA A 459 -17.33 -12.71 -42.25
N GLU A 460 -18.53 -13.23 -42.05
CA GLU A 460 -19.64 -12.46 -41.46
C GLU A 460 -19.38 -12.24 -39.96
N PRO A 461 -19.62 -11.03 -39.43
CA PRO A 461 -19.43 -10.76 -38.01
C PRO A 461 -20.46 -11.51 -37.16
N ASP A 462 -20.11 -11.80 -35.91
CA ASP A 462 -21.07 -12.27 -34.91
C ASP A 462 -22.22 -11.23 -34.81
N PRO A 463 -23.50 -11.61 -34.95
CA PRO A 463 -24.63 -10.68 -34.83
C PRO A 463 -24.69 -9.90 -33.51
N ALA A 464 -24.02 -10.39 -32.46
CA ALA A 464 -23.91 -9.73 -31.17
C ALA A 464 -22.59 -8.95 -30.96
N ASP A 465 -21.73 -8.84 -31.98
CA ASP A 465 -20.52 -8.01 -31.96
C ASP A 465 -20.89 -6.54 -32.27
N PRO A 466 -20.63 -5.59 -31.36
CA PRO A 466 -20.86 -4.17 -31.62
C PRO A 466 -19.82 -3.54 -32.56
N THR A 467 -18.68 -4.18 -32.80
CA THR A 467 -17.54 -3.60 -33.53
C THR A 467 -17.87 -3.10 -34.95
N PRO A 468 -18.70 -3.78 -35.77
CA PRO A 468 -19.07 -3.29 -37.10
C PRO A 468 -19.74 -1.90 -37.11
N TYR A 469 -20.36 -1.48 -36.01
CA TYR A 469 -21.10 -0.21 -35.91
C TYR A 469 -20.21 1.03 -35.70
N PHE A 470 -18.89 0.84 -35.64
CA PHE A 470 -17.91 1.90 -35.80
C PHE A 470 -17.73 2.35 -37.26
N ALA A 471 -18.14 1.52 -38.23
CA ALA A 471 -17.93 1.78 -39.65
C ALA A 471 -18.60 3.08 -40.12
N LEU A 472 -18.00 3.74 -41.11
CA LEU A 472 -18.58 4.87 -41.84
C LEU A 472 -19.33 4.40 -43.11
N VAL A 473 -18.97 3.22 -43.60
CA VAL A 473 -19.54 2.58 -44.79
C VAL A 473 -20.00 1.19 -44.39
N SER A 474 -21.23 0.84 -44.75
CA SER A 474 -21.76 -0.50 -44.48
C SER A 474 -21.01 -1.57 -45.27
N ARG A 475 -21.19 -2.84 -44.88
CA ARG A 475 -20.61 -3.98 -45.60
C ARG A 475 -21.09 -4.05 -47.07
N ASP A 476 -22.33 -3.62 -47.32
CA ASP A 476 -22.94 -3.50 -48.66
C ASP A 476 -22.59 -2.19 -49.39
N TRP A 477 -21.54 -1.49 -48.95
CA TRP A 477 -21.02 -0.26 -49.56
C TRP A 477 -21.97 0.96 -49.52
N GLN A 478 -22.93 0.98 -48.58
CA GLN A 478 -23.76 2.15 -48.35
C GLN A 478 -23.02 3.17 -47.48
N LEU A 479 -23.01 4.43 -47.91
CA LEU A 479 -22.44 5.52 -47.13
C LEU A 479 -23.39 5.87 -45.99
N LEU A 480 -22.89 5.87 -44.74
CA LEU A 480 -23.67 6.25 -43.57
C LEU A 480 -23.63 7.77 -43.37
N SER A 481 -24.57 8.32 -42.60
CA SER A 481 -24.64 9.76 -42.31
C SER A 481 -23.33 10.29 -41.70
N SER A 482 -22.67 9.48 -40.88
CA SER A 482 -21.37 9.79 -40.30
C SER A 482 -20.28 10.02 -41.36
N TYR A 483 -20.24 9.22 -42.44
CA TYR A 483 -19.33 9.43 -43.57
C TYR A 483 -19.55 10.79 -44.23
N GLN A 484 -20.81 11.12 -44.51
CA GLN A 484 -21.18 12.36 -45.21
C GLN A 484 -20.83 13.61 -44.39
N ILE A 485 -21.03 13.56 -43.07
CA ILE A 485 -20.67 14.64 -42.15
C ILE A 485 -19.15 14.86 -42.13
N VAL A 486 -18.36 13.79 -42.01
CA VAL A 486 -16.90 13.88 -42.03
C VAL A 486 -16.42 14.37 -43.41
N GLN A 487 -16.98 13.86 -44.50
CA GLN A 487 -16.65 14.30 -45.86
C GLN A 487 -16.92 15.79 -46.06
N ALA A 488 -18.08 16.29 -45.64
CA ALA A 488 -18.43 17.70 -45.75
C ALA A 488 -17.45 18.59 -44.95
N TYR A 489 -17.04 18.15 -43.76
CA TYR A 489 -16.02 18.84 -42.97
C TYR A 489 -14.66 18.87 -43.68
N MET A 490 -14.20 17.75 -44.24
CA MET A 490 -12.91 17.66 -44.93
C MET A 490 -12.85 18.43 -46.26
N GLN A 491 -14.01 18.74 -46.86
CA GLN A 491 -14.11 19.58 -48.06
C GLN A 491 -14.09 21.08 -47.76
N ALA A 492 -14.21 21.49 -46.49
CA ALA A 492 -14.11 22.89 -46.11
C ALA A 492 -12.68 23.43 -46.32
N PRO A 493 -12.51 24.73 -46.59
CA PRO A 493 -11.18 25.33 -46.71
C PRO A 493 -10.33 25.08 -45.45
N PRO A 494 -9.07 24.67 -45.60
CA PRO A 494 -8.20 24.36 -44.46
C PRO A 494 -7.94 25.61 -43.60
N VAL A 495 -7.90 25.40 -42.29
CA VAL A 495 -7.63 26.43 -41.27
C VAL A 495 -6.42 25.98 -40.45
N ALA A 496 -5.47 26.88 -40.24
CA ALA A 496 -4.36 26.64 -39.31
C ALA A 496 -4.79 26.95 -37.88
N HIS A 497 -4.48 26.08 -36.93
CA HIS A 497 -4.79 26.26 -35.51
C HIS A 497 -3.50 26.44 -34.70
N VAL A 498 -3.63 26.53 -33.37
CA VAL A 498 -2.50 26.71 -32.44
C VAL A 498 -1.32 25.81 -32.80
N GLY A 499 -0.13 26.38 -32.90
CA GLY A 499 1.06 25.65 -33.36
C GLY A 499 1.98 26.48 -34.24
N VAL A 500 3.14 25.90 -34.57
CA VAL A 500 4.11 26.44 -35.52
C VAL A 500 3.98 25.67 -36.84
N HIS A 501 3.90 26.38 -37.97
CA HIS A 501 3.58 25.82 -39.29
C HIS A 501 4.56 26.33 -40.35
N ASP A 502 4.88 25.47 -41.32
CA ASP A 502 5.63 25.85 -42.52
C ASP A 502 4.76 26.70 -43.47
N TRP A 503 5.39 27.51 -44.33
CA TRP A 503 4.67 28.29 -45.33
C TRP A 503 3.96 27.44 -46.40
N SER A 504 4.35 26.17 -46.56
CA SER A 504 3.64 25.21 -47.41
C SER A 504 2.34 24.66 -46.81
N HIS A 505 1.98 25.06 -45.59
CA HIS A 505 0.79 24.58 -44.90
C HIS A 505 -0.48 24.79 -45.75
N PRO A 506 -1.43 23.83 -45.82
CA PRO A 506 -2.61 23.90 -46.70
C PRO A 506 -3.51 25.14 -46.52
N ALA A 507 -3.47 25.76 -45.34
CA ALA A 507 -4.20 26.99 -45.06
C ALA A 507 -3.66 28.26 -45.78
N VAL A 508 -2.49 28.16 -46.43
CA VAL A 508 -1.86 29.22 -47.21
C VAL A 508 -2.25 29.07 -48.69
N GLU A 509 -2.95 30.06 -49.22
CA GLU A 509 -3.42 30.13 -50.59
C GLU A 509 -2.67 31.25 -51.34
N ARG A 510 -2.07 30.95 -52.49
CA ARG A 510 -1.44 31.98 -53.33
C ARG A 510 -2.51 32.78 -54.07
N THR A 511 -2.48 34.09 -53.93
CA THR A 511 -3.38 35.02 -54.64
C THR A 511 -2.64 35.71 -55.79
N VAL A 512 -3.34 36.53 -56.59
CA VAL A 512 -2.76 37.26 -57.73
C VAL A 512 -1.61 38.17 -57.28
N ASP A 513 -1.77 38.84 -56.14
CA ASP A 513 -0.85 39.87 -55.64
C ASP A 513 -0.11 39.47 -54.35
N GLY A 514 -0.18 38.20 -53.94
CA GLY A 514 0.50 37.69 -52.75
C GLY A 514 -0.08 36.38 -52.21
N TRP A 515 -0.48 36.37 -50.93
CA TRP A 515 -0.93 35.17 -50.20
C TRP A 515 -2.11 35.47 -49.29
N ARG A 516 -2.93 34.45 -49.03
CA ARG A 516 -4.03 34.46 -48.07
C ARG A 516 -3.81 33.31 -47.09
N VAL A 517 -3.89 33.59 -45.80
CA VAL A 517 -3.78 32.56 -44.74
C VAL A 517 -5.06 32.55 -43.91
N ARG A 518 -5.65 31.36 -43.73
CA ARG A 518 -6.80 31.15 -42.84
C ARG A 518 -6.32 30.54 -41.53
N PHE A 519 -6.65 31.14 -40.39
CA PHE A 519 -6.23 30.63 -39.08
C PHE A 519 -7.30 30.81 -38.00
N ALA A 520 -7.25 30.01 -36.95
CA ALA A 520 -8.13 30.11 -35.79
C ALA A 520 -7.33 30.26 -34.48
N GLY A 521 -7.44 31.42 -33.84
CA GLY A 521 -6.70 31.75 -32.62
C GLY A 521 -6.80 33.25 -32.28
N THR A 522 -6.15 33.68 -31.20
CA THR A 522 -6.13 35.09 -30.76
C THR A 522 -4.97 35.89 -31.33
N GLY A 523 -4.05 35.25 -32.04
CA GLY A 523 -2.94 35.91 -32.71
C GLY A 523 -2.24 35.05 -33.74
N LEU A 524 -1.44 35.71 -34.57
CA LEU A 524 -0.64 35.14 -35.65
C LEU A 524 0.72 35.84 -35.70
N GLU A 525 1.79 35.05 -35.74
CA GLU A 525 3.18 35.50 -35.79
C GLU A 525 3.84 34.97 -37.07
N PHE A 526 4.47 35.83 -37.88
CA PHE A 526 5.17 35.41 -39.10
C PHE A 526 6.69 35.30 -38.90
N TYR A 527 7.29 34.26 -39.49
CA TYR A 527 8.74 34.09 -39.54
C TYR A 527 9.27 34.55 -40.90
N GLY A 528 10.16 35.54 -40.90
CA GLY A 528 10.68 36.14 -42.13
C GLY A 528 9.61 36.88 -42.94
N GLY A 529 9.92 37.18 -44.21
CA GLY A 529 9.04 37.93 -45.10
C GLY A 529 8.98 39.44 -44.79
N SER A 530 8.52 40.21 -45.76
CA SER A 530 8.31 41.66 -45.63
C SER A 530 7.16 42.10 -46.55
N PRO A 531 5.92 41.74 -46.20
CA PRO A 531 4.75 42.10 -47.01
C PRO A 531 4.55 43.62 -47.01
N THR A 532 4.16 44.17 -48.16
CA THR A 532 3.97 45.62 -48.32
C THR A 532 2.62 46.07 -47.74
N THR A 533 1.58 45.25 -47.91
CA THR A 533 0.22 45.50 -47.41
C THR A 533 -0.31 44.25 -46.72
N VAL A 534 -0.95 44.44 -45.56
CA VAL A 534 -1.57 43.36 -44.78
C VAL A 534 -3.02 43.71 -44.51
N LEU A 535 -3.94 42.81 -44.89
CA LEU A 535 -5.36 42.91 -44.61
C LEU A 535 -5.77 41.80 -43.65
N LEU A 536 -6.46 42.13 -42.55
CA LEU A 536 -7.07 41.17 -41.64
C LEU A 536 -8.60 41.27 -41.78
N ASP A 537 -9.24 40.18 -42.16
CA ASP A 537 -10.68 40.10 -42.42
C ASP A 537 -11.21 41.18 -43.39
N GLY A 538 -10.34 41.66 -44.27
CA GLY A 538 -10.61 42.72 -45.26
C GLY A 538 -10.10 44.12 -44.86
N ASP A 539 -9.75 44.35 -43.60
CA ASP A 539 -9.31 45.64 -43.08
C ASP A 539 -7.79 45.77 -43.05
N ALA A 540 -7.26 46.93 -43.47
CA ALA A 540 -5.81 47.17 -43.47
C ALA A 540 -5.26 47.32 -42.04
N ILE A 541 -4.22 46.54 -41.71
CA ILE A 541 -3.56 46.56 -40.41
C ILE A 541 -2.05 46.77 -40.53
N THR A 542 -1.42 47.19 -39.43
CA THR A 542 0.05 47.23 -39.30
C THR A 542 0.50 46.10 -38.37
N LEU A 543 1.40 45.24 -38.86
CA LEU A 543 2.00 44.19 -38.03
C LEU A 543 3.03 44.81 -37.08
N LYS A 544 2.98 44.44 -35.80
CA LYS A 544 3.99 44.84 -34.81
C LYS A 544 4.95 43.69 -34.63
N ALA A 545 6.22 43.88 -35.00
CA ALA A 545 7.24 42.83 -34.99
C ALA A 545 6.79 41.56 -35.77
N ASN A 546 6.21 41.75 -36.96
CA ASN A 546 5.66 40.69 -37.80
C ASN A 546 4.56 39.83 -37.14
N ALA A 547 3.84 40.39 -36.17
CA ALA A 547 2.76 39.70 -35.48
C ALA A 547 1.49 40.56 -35.32
N VAL A 548 0.36 39.86 -35.10
CA VAL A 548 -0.93 40.41 -34.67
C VAL A 548 -1.46 39.60 -33.49
N HIS A 549 -1.95 40.28 -32.46
CA HIS A 549 -2.47 39.68 -31.22
C HIS A 549 -3.73 40.40 -30.75
N GLY A 550 -4.44 39.79 -29.78
CA GLY A 550 -5.65 40.37 -29.19
C GLY A 550 -6.89 40.22 -30.06
N LEU A 551 -6.87 39.25 -30.98
CA LEU A 551 -8.02 38.89 -31.81
C LEU A 551 -9.02 38.05 -31.00
N ALA A 552 -10.25 37.95 -31.51
CA ALA A 552 -11.24 37.03 -30.95
C ALA A 552 -10.78 35.58 -31.20
N ASP A 553 -11.11 34.64 -30.30
CA ASP A 553 -10.82 33.21 -30.50
C ASP A 553 -11.80 32.59 -31.52
N THR A 554 -11.66 33.01 -32.78
CA THR A 554 -12.47 32.64 -33.94
C THR A 554 -11.59 32.42 -35.18
N THR A 555 -12.18 32.04 -36.31
CA THR A 555 -11.46 31.95 -37.59
C THR A 555 -11.29 33.34 -38.20
N HIS A 556 -10.07 33.63 -38.65
CA HIS A 556 -9.66 34.87 -39.29
C HIS A 556 -8.99 34.59 -40.65
N VAL A 557 -9.03 35.58 -41.53
CA VAL A 557 -8.35 35.55 -42.83
C VAL A 557 -7.39 36.72 -42.91
N ILE A 558 -6.10 36.44 -43.13
CA ILE A 558 -5.09 37.47 -43.35
C ILE A 558 -4.58 37.40 -44.80
N GLU A 559 -4.61 38.53 -45.51
CA GLU A 559 -4.05 38.66 -46.85
C GLU A 559 -2.77 39.47 -46.80
N LEU A 560 -1.69 38.91 -47.33
CA LEU A 560 -0.39 39.54 -47.50
C LEU A 560 -0.22 39.90 -48.97
N ARG A 561 0.00 41.18 -49.29
CA ARG A 561 0.19 41.64 -50.68
C ARG A 561 1.53 42.33 -50.87
N GLY A 562 2.18 42.04 -52.00
CA GLY A 562 3.52 42.54 -52.32
C GLY A 562 4.63 41.99 -51.40
N GLY A 563 5.89 42.27 -51.74
CA GLY A 563 7.04 41.85 -50.95
C GLY A 563 7.40 40.36 -51.07
N SER A 564 8.25 39.87 -50.17
CA SER A 564 8.68 38.46 -50.12
C SER A 564 7.83 37.64 -49.16
N ALA A 565 7.57 36.38 -49.52
CA ALA A 565 6.84 35.43 -48.68
C ALA A 565 7.53 35.21 -47.32
N PRO A 566 6.78 35.02 -46.23
CA PRO A 566 7.29 34.41 -45.01
C PRO A 566 7.81 32.99 -45.25
N THR A 567 8.68 32.51 -44.36
CA THR A 567 9.17 31.11 -44.37
C THR A 567 8.31 30.19 -43.50
N GLY A 568 7.48 30.76 -42.63
CA GLY A 568 6.56 30.03 -41.77
C GLY A 568 5.75 30.98 -40.90
N PHE A 569 4.87 30.43 -40.06
CA PHE A 569 4.05 31.20 -39.15
C PHE A 569 3.67 30.40 -37.91
N ALA A 570 3.25 31.09 -36.85
CA ALA A 570 2.71 30.49 -35.64
C ALA A 570 1.37 31.09 -35.28
N VAL A 571 0.42 30.23 -34.92
CA VAL A 571 -0.89 30.62 -34.41
C VAL A 571 -0.85 30.54 -32.88
N VAL A 572 -1.30 31.60 -32.22
CA VAL A 572 -1.31 31.74 -30.76
C VAL A 572 -2.75 31.82 -30.26
N ARG A 573 -3.00 31.28 -29.07
CA ARG A 573 -4.29 31.29 -28.41
C ARG A 573 -4.14 31.69 -26.94
N ASP A 574 -4.52 32.91 -26.61
CA ASP A 574 -4.50 33.40 -25.24
C ASP A 574 -5.68 32.81 -24.47
N LEU A 575 -5.40 32.15 -23.34
CA LEU A 575 -6.42 31.46 -22.55
C LEU A 575 -7.04 32.41 -21.52
N PRO A 576 -8.38 32.43 -21.39
CA PRO A 576 -9.02 33.17 -20.32
C PRO A 576 -8.61 32.58 -18.97
N TRP A 577 -8.38 33.43 -17.96
CA TRP A 577 -8.00 33.04 -16.60
C TRP A 577 -6.58 32.45 -16.42
N GLN A 578 -5.70 32.60 -17.41
CA GLN A 578 -4.31 32.12 -17.30
C GLN A 578 -3.56 32.72 -16.11
N PHE A 579 -3.68 34.04 -15.86
CA PHE A 579 -3.02 34.66 -14.70
C PHE A 579 -3.48 34.09 -13.34
N PRO A 580 -4.79 33.98 -13.05
CA PRO A 580 -5.28 33.26 -11.86
C PRO A 580 -4.83 31.80 -11.77
N ALA A 581 -4.71 31.09 -12.89
CA ALA A 581 -4.23 29.70 -12.93
C ALA A 581 -2.73 29.60 -12.60
N ASP A 582 -1.90 30.43 -13.22
CA ASP A 582 -0.44 30.43 -13.04
C ASP A 582 -0.04 30.88 -11.62
N TYR A 583 -0.70 31.91 -11.08
CA TYR A 583 -0.26 32.56 -9.84
C TYR A 583 -1.18 32.29 -8.63
N GLY A 584 -2.42 31.87 -8.84
CA GLY A 584 -3.38 31.58 -7.75
C GLY A 584 -2.90 30.50 -6.79
N PRO A 585 -2.45 29.32 -7.27
CA PRO A 585 -1.86 28.30 -6.43
C PRO A 585 -0.63 28.78 -5.65
N LEU A 586 0.24 29.60 -6.28
CA LEU A 586 1.43 30.15 -5.63
C LEU A 586 1.05 31.08 -4.46
N LEU A 587 0.06 31.96 -4.65
CA LEU A 587 -0.43 32.85 -3.59
C LEU A 587 -1.07 32.07 -2.43
N LEU A 588 -1.86 31.04 -2.74
CA LEU A 588 -2.45 30.16 -1.73
C LEU A 588 -1.38 29.37 -0.98
N PHE A 589 -0.35 28.88 -1.67
CA PHE A 589 0.77 28.18 -1.06
C PHE A 589 1.57 29.10 -0.13
N ALA A 590 1.86 30.33 -0.56
CA ALA A 590 2.49 31.34 0.30
C ALA A 590 1.62 31.65 1.53
N GLY A 591 0.29 31.76 1.35
CA GLY A 591 -0.66 31.91 2.45
C GLY A 591 -0.61 30.75 3.43
N ILE A 592 -0.64 29.50 2.95
CA ILE A 592 -0.52 28.28 3.76
C ILE A 592 0.80 28.28 4.53
N ALA A 593 1.92 28.65 3.89
CA ALA A 593 3.23 28.72 4.53
C ALA A 593 3.27 29.75 5.66
N VAL A 594 2.74 30.96 5.44
CA VAL A 594 2.64 32.01 6.46
C VAL A 594 1.76 31.57 7.63
N ILE A 595 0.58 31.01 7.35
CA ILE A 595 -0.32 30.49 8.37
C ILE A 595 0.32 29.34 9.13
N GLY A 596 1.04 28.44 8.46
CA GLY A 596 1.82 27.38 9.08
C GLY A 596 2.88 27.92 10.04
N ALA A 597 3.66 28.94 9.62
CA ALA A 597 4.66 29.58 10.46
C ALA A 597 4.04 30.27 11.69
N LEU A 598 2.92 30.98 11.52
CA LEU A 598 2.17 31.61 12.62
C LEU A 598 1.58 30.57 13.57
N THR A 599 1.08 29.45 13.04
CA THR A 599 0.59 28.30 13.81
C THR A 599 1.71 27.74 14.67
N MET A 600 2.88 27.49 14.07
CA MET A 600 4.06 26.98 14.77
C MET A 600 4.53 27.93 15.88
N ARG A 601 4.60 29.25 15.62
CA ARG A 601 4.93 30.23 16.66
C ARG A 601 3.94 30.21 17.81
N THR A 602 2.65 30.08 17.51
CA THR A 602 1.58 29.98 18.53
C THR A 602 1.68 28.67 19.30
N ALA A 603 2.07 27.57 18.64
CA ALA A 603 2.32 26.27 19.26
C ALA A 603 3.48 26.30 20.24
N LEU A 604 4.59 26.96 19.86
CA LEU A 604 5.74 27.14 20.75
C LEU A 604 5.37 27.99 21.97
N ALA A 605 4.63 29.09 21.77
CA ALA A 605 4.15 29.89 22.90
C ALA A 605 3.23 29.08 23.84
N LEU A 606 2.34 28.26 23.29
CA LEU A 606 1.50 27.35 24.09
C LEU A 606 2.36 26.32 24.83
N LEU A 607 3.39 25.77 24.18
CA LEU A 607 4.31 24.82 24.76
C LEU A 607 5.09 25.45 25.93
N ASP A 608 5.57 26.68 25.81
CA ASP A 608 6.25 27.39 26.90
C ASP A 608 5.34 27.53 28.13
N HIS A 609 4.06 27.86 27.92
CA HIS A 609 3.08 27.94 29.01
C HIS A 609 2.82 26.57 29.65
N LEU A 610 2.75 25.51 28.83
CA LEU A 610 2.60 24.14 29.31
C LEU A 610 3.82 23.69 30.11
N ILE A 611 5.05 24.03 29.67
CA ILE A 611 6.31 23.73 30.37
C ILE A 611 6.37 24.48 31.70
N ALA A 612 6.00 25.77 31.72
CA ALA A 612 5.95 26.56 32.95
C ALA A 612 4.99 25.93 33.97
N ARG A 613 3.78 25.53 33.54
CA ARG A 613 2.82 24.81 34.42
C ARG A 613 3.31 23.43 34.82
N TRP A 614 3.95 22.71 33.89
CA TRP A 614 4.52 21.40 34.16
C TRP A 614 5.52 21.44 35.32
N SER A 615 6.35 22.49 35.39
CA SER A 615 7.31 22.68 36.48
C SER A 615 6.67 22.83 37.86
N GLN A 616 5.43 23.34 37.94
CA GLN A 616 4.68 23.56 39.18
C GLN A 616 3.95 22.30 39.69
N ILE A 617 3.82 21.26 38.86
CA ILE A 617 3.17 20.01 39.26
C ILE A 617 4.11 19.20 40.18
N ALA A 618 3.58 18.72 41.31
CA ALA A 618 4.30 17.85 42.22
C ALA A 618 4.97 16.67 41.48
N ALA A 619 6.21 16.32 41.86
CA ALA A 619 7.00 15.32 41.16
C ALA A 619 6.27 13.99 40.99
N SER A 620 5.58 13.50 42.02
CA SER A 620 4.77 12.28 42.00
C SER A 620 3.65 12.30 40.96
N ARG A 621 2.96 13.44 40.78
CA ARG A 621 1.91 13.60 39.76
C ARG A 621 2.49 13.64 38.35
N ARG A 622 3.66 14.28 38.16
CA ARG A 622 4.35 14.27 36.85
C ARG A 622 4.72 12.86 36.41
N GLU A 623 5.13 11.99 37.32
CA GLU A 623 5.47 10.60 36.96
C GLU A 623 4.26 9.85 36.41
N TRP A 624 3.09 9.98 37.05
CA TRP A 624 1.86 9.36 36.57
C TRP A 624 1.42 9.91 35.22
N ILE A 625 1.56 11.21 34.99
CA ILE A 625 1.24 11.81 33.68
C ILE A 625 2.21 11.31 32.60
N ILE A 626 3.53 11.29 32.86
CA ILE A 626 4.50 10.75 31.90
C ILE A 626 4.21 9.28 31.61
N PHE A 627 3.94 8.47 32.64
CA PHE A 627 3.62 7.05 32.47
C PHE A 627 2.35 6.86 31.63
N ALA A 628 1.30 7.63 31.88
CA ALA A 628 0.06 7.59 31.09
C ALA A 628 0.29 8.04 29.64
N LEU A 629 1.06 9.11 29.41
CA LEU A 629 1.41 9.59 28.07
C LEU A 629 2.27 8.57 27.32
N GLN A 630 3.21 7.90 27.98
CA GLN A 630 3.95 6.76 27.42
C GLN A 630 2.96 5.67 26.95
N GLY A 631 1.99 5.32 27.78
CA GLY A 631 0.95 4.34 27.40
C GLY A 631 0.12 4.76 26.19
N ILE A 632 -0.37 5.99 26.17
CA ILE A 632 -1.21 6.52 25.07
C ILE A 632 -0.39 6.56 23.77
N THR A 633 0.83 7.08 23.81
CA THR A 633 1.68 7.22 22.62
C THR A 633 2.13 5.86 22.08
N LEU A 634 2.43 4.91 22.97
CA LEU A 634 2.68 3.52 22.60
C LEU A 634 1.45 2.84 21.98
N ALA A 635 0.26 3.07 22.55
CA ALA A 635 -0.99 2.55 22.00
C ALA A 635 -1.31 3.14 20.62
N ILE A 636 -1.05 4.44 20.40
CA ILE A 636 -1.13 5.07 19.07
C ILE A 636 -0.14 4.41 18.11
N ALA A 637 1.12 4.25 18.49
CA ALA A 637 2.13 3.60 17.65
C ALA A 637 1.72 2.18 17.27
N TYR A 638 1.14 1.45 18.22
CA TYR A 638 0.72 0.07 18.05
C TYR A 638 -0.57 -0.09 17.22
N ARG A 639 -1.54 0.82 17.37
CA ARG A 639 -2.86 0.74 16.69
C ARG A 639 -2.97 1.57 15.42
N ALA A 640 -2.04 2.50 15.17
CA ALA A 640 -1.98 3.23 13.92
C ALA A 640 -1.78 2.28 12.73
N SER A 641 -2.07 2.80 11.54
CA SER A 641 -1.81 2.14 10.26
C SER A 641 -0.43 1.48 10.22
N ALA A 642 -0.29 0.41 9.44
CA ALA A 642 0.99 -0.23 9.20
C ALA A 642 2.00 0.63 8.43
N GLN A 643 1.58 1.80 7.96
CA GLN A 643 2.47 2.78 7.34
C GLN A 643 3.41 3.41 8.36
N LEU A 644 4.65 3.63 7.93
CA LEU A 644 5.72 4.13 8.79
C LEU A 644 5.40 5.52 9.39
N PRO A 645 4.97 6.55 8.61
CA PRO A 645 4.73 7.89 9.16
C PRO A 645 3.71 7.91 10.29
N LEU A 646 2.63 7.13 10.16
CA LEU A 646 1.55 7.08 11.15
C LEU A 646 1.98 6.33 12.42
N THR A 647 2.79 5.28 12.29
CA THR A 647 3.39 4.60 13.45
C THR A 647 4.35 5.55 14.19
N MET A 648 5.11 6.37 13.46
CA MET A 648 6.07 7.31 14.04
C MET A 648 5.42 8.45 14.84
N ILE A 649 4.17 8.83 14.53
CA ILE A 649 3.40 9.80 15.34
C ILE A 649 3.25 9.33 16.79
N GLY A 650 3.09 8.02 17.02
CA GLY A 650 3.06 7.47 18.38
C GLY A 650 4.47 7.19 18.94
N LEU A 651 5.36 6.65 18.11
CA LEU A 651 6.65 6.14 18.59
C LEU A 651 7.63 7.26 18.99
N LEU A 652 7.67 8.38 18.25
CA LEU A 652 8.59 9.49 18.56
C LEU A 652 8.29 10.14 19.94
N PRO A 653 7.04 10.49 20.28
CA PRO A 653 6.70 10.93 21.63
C PRO A 653 7.04 9.89 22.70
N PHE A 654 6.79 8.60 22.45
CA PHE A 654 7.15 7.54 23.40
C PHE A 654 8.66 7.49 23.67
N ILE A 655 9.49 7.61 22.63
CA ILE A 655 10.96 7.70 22.76
C ILE A 655 11.36 8.91 23.60
N GLY A 656 10.84 10.09 23.28
CA GLY A 656 11.16 11.33 24.02
C GLY A 656 10.79 11.24 25.50
N LEU A 657 9.59 10.73 25.81
CA LEU A 657 9.15 10.48 27.19
C LEU A 657 9.99 9.41 27.88
N SER A 658 10.46 8.39 27.15
CA SER A 658 11.31 7.33 27.68
C SER A 658 12.71 7.84 28.01
N ILE A 659 13.31 8.71 27.19
CA ILE A 659 14.58 9.40 27.52
C ILE A 659 14.40 10.22 28.80
N ALA A 660 13.26 10.92 28.93
CA ALA A 660 12.93 11.72 30.11
C ALA A 660 12.68 10.87 31.37
N ARG A 661 12.19 9.64 31.25
CA ARG A 661 11.89 8.68 32.35
C ARG A 661 12.05 7.21 31.89
N PRO A 662 13.29 6.69 31.82
CA PRO A 662 13.54 5.32 31.37
C PRO A 662 13.02 4.29 32.37
N ASP A 663 13.00 4.65 33.65
CA ASP A 663 12.45 3.86 34.76
C ASP A 663 10.94 3.59 34.63
N LEU A 664 10.19 4.54 34.06
CA LEU A 664 8.76 4.37 33.75
C LEU A 664 8.56 3.53 32.48
N ALA A 665 9.42 3.72 31.47
CA ALA A 665 9.38 2.97 30.22
C ALA A 665 9.57 1.46 30.44
N LEU A 666 10.44 1.07 31.39
CA LEU A 666 10.64 -0.34 31.76
C LEU A 666 9.37 -1.04 32.24
N ARG A 667 8.43 -0.32 32.85
CA ARG A 667 7.15 -0.90 33.29
C ARG A 667 6.31 -1.35 32.11
N TRP A 668 6.40 -0.66 30.96
CA TRP A 668 5.69 -1.01 29.74
C TRP A 668 6.19 -2.31 29.10
N VAL A 669 7.43 -2.71 29.36
CA VAL A 669 7.97 -4.00 28.87
C VAL A 669 7.09 -5.14 29.37
N VAL A 670 6.95 -5.30 30.68
CA VAL A 670 6.14 -6.40 31.26
C VAL A 670 4.64 -6.23 31.09
N ILE A 671 4.15 -5.01 30.86
CA ILE A 671 2.75 -4.75 30.50
C ILE A 671 2.43 -5.27 29.08
N THR A 672 3.39 -5.17 28.16
CA THR A 672 3.19 -5.51 26.74
C THR A 672 3.68 -6.91 26.37
N VAL A 673 4.45 -7.56 27.23
CA VAL A 673 4.94 -8.94 27.06
C VAL A 673 3.83 -9.94 26.70
N PRO A 674 2.63 -9.96 27.33
CA PRO A 674 1.55 -10.88 26.93
C PRO A 674 1.07 -10.74 25.48
N LEU A 675 1.44 -9.67 24.78
CA LEU A 675 1.11 -9.42 23.38
C LEU A 675 2.14 -9.99 22.40
N TYR A 676 3.03 -10.90 22.81
CA TYR A 676 4.10 -11.40 21.92
C TYR A 676 3.59 -12.16 20.68
N PHE A 677 2.38 -12.75 20.72
CA PHE A 677 1.70 -13.31 19.55
C PHE A 677 0.98 -12.27 18.67
N LEU A 678 0.94 -11.02 19.12
CA LEU A 678 0.27 -9.88 18.51
C LEU A 678 1.31 -8.78 18.22
N PRO A 679 2.31 -9.00 17.35
CA PRO A 679 3.30 -7.96 17.04
C PRO A 679 2.72 -6.89 16.11
N LYS A 680 3.33 -5.69 16.13
CA LYS A 680 3.00 -4.60 15.22
C LYS A 680 3.56 -4.88 13.83
N GLY A 681 2.68 -4.95 12.81
CA GLY A 681 3.08 -4.96 11.41
C GLY A 681 3.43 -3.57 10.88
N LEU A 682 4.54 -3.48 10.15
CA LEU A 682 4.95 -2.35 9.32
C LEU A 682 5.06 -2.80 7.86
N PHE A 683 4.24 -2.20 6.98
CA PHE A 683 4.15 -2.52 5.56
C PHE A 683 4.15 -1.20 4.78
N ASP A 684 5.33 -0.78 4.30
CA ASP A 684 5.46 0.49 3.56
C ASP A 684 6.66 0.47 2.60
N SER A 685 6.43 -0.02 1.38
CA SER A 685 7.46 -0.16 0.34
C SER A 685 8.10 1.17 -0.08
N ARG A 686 7.39 2.30 0.13
CA ARG A 686 7.90 3.67 -0.13
C ARG A 686 9.14 4.00 0.72
N PHE A 687 9.31 3.36 1.87
CA PHE A 687 10.44 3.56 2.77
C PHE A 687 11.44 2.39 2.75
N GLY A 688 11.44 1.58 1.68
CA GLY A 688 12.35 0.43 1.53
C GLY A 688 12.00 -0.76 2.44
N ILE A 689 10.80 -0.79 3.02
CA ILE A 689 10.31 -1.95 3.76
C ILE A 689 9.79 -2.97 2.75
N ARG A 690 10.36 -4.20 2.77
CA ARG A 690 9.93 -5.33 1.94
C ARG A 690 8.40 -5.53 1.96
N ASP A 691 7.84 -6.06 0.87
CA ASP A 691 6.39 -6.26 0.73
C ASP A 691 5.81 -7.22 1.79
N SER A 692 6.61 -8.18 2.26
CA SER A 692 6.24 -9.07 3.38
C SER A 692 6.21 -8.36 4.75
N GLY A 693 6.61 -7.09 4.81
CA GLY A 693 6.66 -6.25 6.00
C GLY A 693 7.67 -6.67 7.08
N ILE A 694 7.63 -5.94 8.19
CA ILE A 694 8.37 -6.20 9.42
C ILE A 694 7.38 -6.32 10.57
N TYR A 695 7.52 -7.36 11.39
CA TYR A 695 6.74 -7.55 12.61
C TYR A 695 7.58 -7.19 13.83
N LEU A 696 7.05 -6.29 14.66
CA LEU A 696 7.73 -5.76 15.83
C LEU A 696 6.97 -6.14 17.11
N PRO A 697 7.47 -7.10 17.91
CA PRO A 697 6.91 -7.38 19.23
C PRO A 697 6.99 -6.13 20.12
N LEU A 698 5.88 -5.76 20.76
CA LEU A 698 5.80 -4.49 21.48
C LEU A 698 6.72 -4.44 22.72
N HIS A 699 6.92 -5.59 23.38
CA HIS A 699 7.85 -5.69 24.51
C HIS A 699 9.33 -5.51 24.08
N GLU A 700 9.70 -6.01 22.90
CA GLU A 700 11.05 -5.84 22.33
C GLU A 700 11.29 -4.35 22.01
N VAL A 701 10.32 -3.71 21.34
CA VAL A 701 10.38 -2.26 21.03
C VAL A 701 10.51 -1.43 22.31
N THR A 702 9.67 -1.70 23.31
CA THR A 702 9.70 -0.95 24.58
C THR A 702 10.99 -1.19 25.37
N LEU A 703 11.52 -2.42 25.37
CA LEU A 703 12.77 -2.76 26.04
C LEU A 703 13.97 -2.06 25.38
N ILE A 704 14.07 -2.10 24.05
CA ILE A 704 15.16 -1.45 23.31
C ILE A 704 15.11 0.06 23.56
N ILE A 705 13.92 0.68 23.47
CA ILE A 705 13.77 2.11 23.74
C ILE A 705 14.14 2.44 25.19
N ALA A 706 13.71 1.64 26.16
CA ALA A 706 14.08 1.83 27.57
C ALA A 706 15.58 1.65 27.81
N ALA A 707 16.23 0.70 27.16
CA ALA A 707 17.67 0.46 27.24
C ALA A 707 18.46 1.64 26.67
N VAL A 708 18.13 2.07 25.45
CA VAL A 708 18.75 3.24 24.80
C VAL A 708 18.49 4.52 25.59
N ALA A 709 17.27 4.73 26.08
CA ALA A 709 16.94 5.86 26.94
C ALA A 709 17.74 5.86 28.24
N THR A 710 17.94 4.69 28.85
CA THR A 710 18.78 4.52 30.05
C THR A 710 20.23 4.87 29.71
N LEU A 711 20.74 4.39 28.57
CA LEU A 711 22.09 4.70 28.10
C LEU A 711 22.27 6.21 27.92
N ILE A 712 21.40 6.86 27.15
CA ILE A 712 21.46 8.32 26.90
C ILE A 712 21.44 9.11 28.22
N ARG A 713 20.54 8.75 29.14
CA ARG A 713 20.35 9.48 30.38
C ARG A 713 21.46 9.25 31.41
N ASP A 714 21.89 8.01 31.55
CA ASP A 714 22.73 7.57 32.66
C ASP A 714 24.17 7.21 32.23
N TRP A 715 24.57 7.38 30.95
CA TRP A 715 25.92 7.05 30.43
C TRP A 715 27.05 7.56 31.34
N ARG A 716 26.96 8.82 31.79
CA ARG A 716 27.97 9.45 32.66
C ARG A 716 28.05 8.83 34.07
N ARG A 717 26.99 8.13 34.50
CA ARG A 717 26.89 7.44 35.79
C ARG A 717 27.30 5.97 35.70
N MET A 718 27.38 5.39 34.50
CA MET A 718 27.82 4.01 34.26
C MET A 718 29.34 3.92 34.46
N ARG A 719 29.77 3.78 35.72
CA ARG A 719 31.17 3.46 36.07
C ARG A 719 31.31 1.96 36.31
N TRP A 720 32.46 1.42 35.93
CA TRP A 720 32.81 0.03 36.24
C TRP A 720 32.93 -0.11 37.77
N PRO A 721 32.39 -1.18 38.37
CA PRO A 721 32.50 -1.39 39.81
C PRO A 721 33.98 -1.53 40.22
N ALA A 722 34.33 -1.01 41.40
CA ALA A 722 35.66 -1.17 41.96
C ALA A 722 35.97 -2.66 42.22
N LEU A 723 37.21 -3.08 41.97
CA LEU A 723 37.68 -4.48 42.10
C LEU A 723 37.25 -5.22 43.40
N PRO A 724 37.17 -4.60 44.59
CA PRO A 724 36.77 -5.28 45.82
C PRO A 724 35.28 -5.71 45.87
N ALA A 725 34.40 -5.08 45.08
CA ALA A 725 32.97 -5.41 45.04
C ALA A 725 32.64 -6.56 44.07
N LEU A 726 33.64 -7.11 43.37
CA LEU A 726 33.46 -8.16 42.36
C LEU A 726 32.97 -9.50 42.95
N PRO A 727 33.52 -10.07 44.05
CA PRO A 727 33.19 -11.44 44.44
C PRO A 727 31.72 -11.65 44.81
N VAL A 728 31.14 -10.75 45.59
CA VAL A 728 29.74 -10.79 46.02
C VAL A 728 28.78 -10.54 44.85
N ALA A 729 29.09 -9.56 43.99
CA ALA A 729 28.28 -9.27 42.81
C ALA A 729 28.33 -10.42 41.79
N VAL A 730 29.49 -11.05 41.62
CA VAL A 730 29.69 -12.20 40.74
C VAL A 730 28.89 -13.41 41.22
N TRP A 731 28.89 -13.73 42.52
CA TRP A 731 28.07 -14.83 43.06
C TRP A 731 26.56 -14.56 42.95
N ALA A 732 26.12 -13.32 43.13
CA ALA A 732 24.71 -12.94 42.96
C ALA A 732 24.26 -13.08 41.50
N MET A 733 25.11 -12.71 40.53
CA MET A 733 24.81 -12.72 39.09
C MET A 733 25.10 -14.06 38.39
N MET A 734 25.78 -15.00 39.06
CA MET A 734 26.21 -16.26 38.47
C MET A 734 25.09 -17.07 37.79
N PRO A 735 23.85 -17.17 38.33
CA PRO A 735 22.75 -17.83 37.61
C PRO A 735 22.49 -17.21 36.23
N ALA A 736 22.50 -15.88 36.11
CA ALA A 736 22.31 -15.18 34.84
C ALA A 736 23.48 -15.42 33.87
N VAL A 737 24.71 -15.44 34.39
CA VAL A 737 25.92 -15.72 33.60
C VAL A 737 25.87 -17.14 33.03
N LEU A 738 25.50 -18.14 33.84
CA LEU A 738 25.37 -19.53 33.39
C LEU A 738 24.28 -19.69 32.33
N VAL A 739 23.14 -19.00 32.48
CA VAL A 739 22.07 -18.98 31.47
C VAL A 739 22.55 -18.34 30.17
N LEU A 740 23.29 -17.23 30.24
CA LEU A 740 23.86 -16.57 29.06
C LEU A 740 24.87 -17.47 28.35
N ILE A 741 25.80 -18.08 29.08
CA ILE A 741 26.79 -19.01 28.52
C ILE A 741 26.09 -20.24 27.93
N GLY A 742 25.12 -20.83 28.64
CA GLY A 742 24.32 -21.94 28.14
C GLY A 742 23.52 -21.60 26.88
N GLY A 743 23.01 -20.37 26.78
CA GLY A 743 22.37 -19.86 25.57
C GLY A 743 23.32 -19.70 24.40
N ILE A 744 24.48 -19.06 24.63
CA ILE A 744 25.52 -18.90 23.60
C ILE A 744 26.01 -20.28 23.13
N TRP A 745 26.24 -21.19 24.07
CA TRP A 745 26.57 -22.59 23.78
C TRP A 745 25.49 -23.25 22.91
N GLY A 746 24.22 -23.05 23.26
CA GLY A 746 23.09 -23.55 22.48
C GLY A 746 23.03 -23.01 21.05
N VAL A 747 23.55 -21.82 20.76
CA VAL A 747 23.71 -21.32 19.37
C VAL A 747 24.90 -21.96 18.68
N ILE A 748 26.01 -22.18 19.40
CA ILE A 748 27.24 -22.76 18.84
C ILE A 748 26.99 -24.19 18.36
N ILE A 749 26.20 -24.98 19.11
CA ILE A 749 25.91 -26.39 18.82
C ILE A 749 24.69 -26.60 17.93
N ALA A 750 23.93 -25.54 17.60
CA ALA A 750 22.73 -25.66 16.78
C ALA A 750 23.07 -25.84 15.30
N ASP A 751 22.41 -26.81 14.65
CA ASP A 751 22.48 -27.01 13.20
C ASP A 751 21.92 -25.79 12.45
N MET A 752 20.73 -25.32 12.87
CA MET A 752 20.05 -24.16 12.31
C MET A 752 20.33 -22.90 13.14
N ARG A 753 21.44 -22.22 12.82
CA ARG A 753 21.91 -21.02 13.56
C ARG A 753 20.93 -19.84 13.55
N GLY A 754 20.15 -19.65 12.49
CA GLY A 754 19.20 -18.53 12.37
C GLY A 754 18.09 -18.60 13.44
N PRO A 755 17.31 -19.68 13.49
CA PRO A 755 16.34 -19.94 14.57
C PRO A 755 16.96 -19.86 15.97
N ALA A 756 18.15 -20.46 16.18
CA ALA A 756 18.86 -20.44 17.45
C ALA A 756 19.22 -19.01 17.92
N LEU A 757 19.68 -18.14 17.01
CA LEU A 757 19.98 -16.73 17.31
C LEU A 757 18.73 -15.94 17.70
N ARG A 758 17.60 -16.20 17.03
CA ARG A 758 16.31 -15.59 17.37
C ARG A 758 15.88 -15.98 18.79
N GLU A 759 16.00 -17.26 19.13
CA GLU A 759 15.63 -17.73 20.47
C GLU A 759 16.60 -17.24 21.56
N LEU A 760 17.91 -17.19 21.29
CA LEU A 760 18.89 -16.58 22.19
C LEU A 760 18.52 -15.13 22.50
N ARG A 761 18.15 -14.36 21.48
CA ARG A 761 17.72 -12.97 21.63
C ARG A 761 16.48 -12.86 22.51
N TRP A 762 15.40 -13.55 22.14
CA TRP A 762 14.08 -13.40 22.78
C TRP A 762 13.96 -14.06 24.16
N MET A 763 14.62 -15.20 24.39
CA MET A 763 14.44 -15.99 25.62
C MET A 763 15.55 -15.76 26.66
N ILE A 764 16.71 -15.23 26.24
CA ILE A 764 17.88 -15.10 27.12
C ILE A 764 18.34 -13.65 27.19
N ILE A 765 18.76 -13.06 26.06
CA ILE A 765 19.37 -11.72 26.07
C ILE A 765 18.36 -10.66 26.53
N GLU A 766 17.16 -10.63 25.95
CA GLU A 766 16.15 -9.62 26.27
C GLU A 766 15.65 -9.69 27.72
N PRO A 767 15.26 -10.86 28.27
CA PRO A 767 14.88 -10.98 29.68
C PRO A 767 16.02 -10.62 30.65
N LEU A 768 17.26 -10.98 30.33
CA LEU A 768 18.43 -10.62 31.14
C LEU A 768 18.74 -9.13 31.09
N LEU A 769 18.63 -8.51 29.91
CA LEU A 769 18.76 -7.06 29.74
C LEU A 769 17.69 -6.33 30.55
N PHE A 770 16.44 -6.81 30.50
CA PHE A 770 15.34 -6.27 31.30
C PHE A 770 15.63 -6.35 32.80
N ALA A 771 16.09 -7.51 33.29
CA ALA A 771 16.46 -7.69 34.70
C ALA A 771 17.61 -6.76 35.13
N ALA A 772 18.65 -6.66 34.28
CA ALA A 772 19.79 -5.78 34.51
C ALA A 772 19.37 -4.30 34.57
N LEU A 773 18.44 -3.87 33.72
CA LEU A 773 17.91 -2.51 33.72
C LEU A 773 17.07 -2.23 34.98
N ILE A 774 16.19 -3.14 35.41
CA ILE A 774 15.46 -2.98 36.68
C ILE A 774 16.45 -2.80 37.84
N TRP A 775 17.44 -3.69 37.92
CA TRP A 775 18.46 -3.64 38.97
C TRP A 775 19.29 -2.36 38.94
N TRP A 776 19.64 -1.88 37.74
CA TRP A 776 20.31 -0.60 37.56
C TRP A 776 19.48 0.56 38.12
N HIS A 777 18.22 0.69 37.72
CA HIS A 777 17.36 1.82 38.13
C HIS A 777 17.08 1.80 39.63
N GLU A 778 16.84 0.63 40.22
CA GLU A 778 16.69 0.49 41.68
C GLU A 778 17.95 0.90 42.44
N ARG A 779 19.15 0.52 41.97
CA ARG A 779 20.42 0.98 42.56
C ARG A 779 20.62 2.49 42.48
N GLN A 780 20.00 3.16 41.52
CA GLN A 780 19.98 4.62 41.40
C GLN A 780 18.89 5.28 42.28
N GLY A 781 18.18 4.51 43.12
CA GLY A 781 17.11 4.98 43.99
C GLY A 781 15.77 5.20 43.29
N ARG A 782 15.59 4.67 42.07
CA ARG A 782 14.33 4.77 41.32
C ARG A 782 13.50 3.52 41.58
N ALA A 783 12.32 3.67 42.17
CA ALA A 783 11.42 2.56 42.45
C ALA A 783 10.81 1.99 41.14
N VAL A 784 11.25 0.81 40.74
CA VAL A 784 10.88 0.12 39.49
C VAL A 784 10.40 -1.31 39.73
N VAL A 785 10.95 -2.04 40.71
CA VAL A 785 10.64 -3.47 40.94
C VAL A 785 9.15 -3.69 41.23
N TYR A 786 8.62 -3.03 42.26
CA TYR A 786 7.20 -3.19 42.63
C TYR A 786 6.24 -2.64 41.56
N PRO A 787 6.47 -1.46 40.95
CA PRO A 787 5.64 -1.00 39.84
C PRO A 787 5.65 -1.93 38.63
N ALA A 788 6.81 -2.52 38.26
CA ALA A 788 6.88 -3.51 37.19
C ALA A 788 6.10 -4.78 37.54
N LEU A 789 6.21 -5.25 38.79
CA LEU A 789 5.42 -6.37 39.30
C LEU A 789 3.91 -6.10 39.21
N ILE A 790 3.46 -4.91 39.62
CA ILE A 790 2.05 -4.51 39.52
C ILE A 790 1.61 -4.41 38.05
N GLY A 791 2.45 -3.86 37.17
CA GLY A 791 2.19 -3.80 35.73
C GLY A 791 2.01 -5.18 35.10
N TRP A 792 2.88 -6.13 35.47
CA TRP A 792 2.76 -7.52 35.05
C TRP A 792 1.46 -8.19 35.55
N LEU A 793 1.11 -8.00 36.82
CA LEU A 793 -0.15 -8.53 37.39
C LEU A 793 -1.39 -7.91 36.71
N ALA A 794 -1.36 -6.62 36.40
CA ALA A 794 -2.42 -5.95 35.68
C ALA A 794 -2.57 -6.48 34.25
N ALA A 795 -1.46 -6.69 33.53
CA ALA A 795 -1.46 -7.31 32.22
C ALA A 795 -1.97 -8.76 32.25
N GLY A 796 -1.65 -9.50 33.32
CA GLY A 796 -2.23 -10.81 33.60
C GLY A 796 -3.74 -10.76 33.79
N ALA A 797 -4.26 -9.79 34.54
CA ALA A 797 -5.70 -9.59 34.73
C ALA A 797 -6.43 -9.23 33.42
N VAL A 798 -5.83 -8.38 32.58
CA VAL A 798 -6.37 -8.06 31.25
C VAL A 798 -6.39 -9.32 30.37
N SER A 799 -5.30 -10.09 30.36
CA SER A 799 -5.23 -11.36 29.63
C SER A 799 -6.31 -12.34 30.08
N ALA A 800 -6.56 -12.42 31.40
CA ALA A 800 -7.61 -13.24 31.98
C ALA A 800 -9.02 -12.79 31.54
N LEU A 801 -9.28 -11.49 31.57
CA LEU A 801 -10.56 -10.93 31.11
C LEU A 801 -10.82 -11.21 29.63
N VAL A 802 -9.79 -11.10 28.77
CA VAL A 802 -9.90 -11.44 27.34
C VAL A 802 -10.27 -12.92 27.16
N ALA A 803 -9.63 -13.82 27.90
CA ALA A 803 -9.94 -15.26 27.83
C ALA A 803 -11.36 -15.59 28.34
N LEU A 804 -11.82 -14.95 29.42
CA LEU A 804 -13.17 -15.16 29.95
C LEU A 804 -14.24 -14.59 28.99
N ALA A 805 -14.00 -13.42 28.40
CA ALA A 805 -14.89 -12.84 27.39
C ALA A 805 -15.01 -13.76 26.17
N GLN A 806 -13.91 -14.38 25.73
CA GLN A 806 -13.93 -15.35 24.62
C GLN A 806 -14.85 -16.53 24.89
N VAL A 807 -14.83 -17.10 26.11
CA VAL A 807 -15.76 -18.18 26.50
C VAL A 807 -17.21 -17.69 26.53
N GLY A 808 -17.44 -16.43 26.92
CA GLY A 808 -18.74 -15.78 26.85
C GLY A 808 -19.21 -15.42 25.43
N GLY A 809 -18.48 -15.82 24.38
CA GLY A 809 -18.81 -15.54 22.98
C GLY A 809 -18.35 -14.17 22.47
N VAL A 810 -17.61 -13.39 23.27
CA VAL A 810 -17.11 -12.06 22.91
C VAL A 810 -15.62 -12.10 22.64
N ASN A 811 -15.22 -11.95 21.37
CA ASN A 811 -13.81 -11.92 21.01
C ASN A 811 -13.20 -10.51 21.15
N LEU A 812 -12.42 -10.29 22.21
CA LEU A 812 -11.73 -9.02 22.47
C LEU A 812 -10.32 -8.94 21.86
N VAL A 813 -9.78 -10.03 21.30
CA VAL A 813 -8.43 -10.05 20.70
C VAL A 813 -8.23 -8.96 19.64
N PRO A 814 -9.20 -8.67 18.75
CA PRO A 814 -9.04 -7.61 17.73
C PRO A 814 -8.80 -6.21 18.30
N LEU A 815 -9.18 -5.93 19.55
CA LEU A 815 -8.84 -4.67 20.24
C LEU A 815 -7.33 -4.53 20.47
N PHE A 816 -6.65 -5.67 20.60
CA PHE A 816 -5.23 -5.78 20.88
C PHE A 816 -4.39 -6.15 19.67
N GLY A 817 -4.95 -6.39 18.48
CA GLY A 817 -4.19 -6.69 17.26
C GLY A 817 -4.60 -7.99 16.57
N THR A 818 -3.73 -8.47 15.68
CA THR A 818 -3.96 -9.70 14.89
C THR A 818 -2.93 -10.75 15.30
N LYS A 819 -3.40 -11.93 15.71
CA LYS A 819 -2.50 -13.02 16.13
C LYS A 819 -1.71 -13.56 14.94
N ILE A 820 -0.44 -13.83 15.16
CA ILE A 820 0.42 -14.53 14.21
C ILE A 820 0.52 -16.00 14.64
N GLY A 821 -0.03 -16.91 13.83
CA GLY A 821 -0.03 -18.36 14.05
C GLY A 821 -1.33 -19.05 13.61
N HIS A 822 -1.28 -20.36 13.39
CA HIS A 822 -2.42 -21.19 13.00
C HIS A 822 -3.20 -21.67 14.23
N GLY A 823 -4.09 -20.83 14.76
CA GLY A 823 -4.98 -21.22 15.86
C GLY A 823 -6.24 -20.37 15.91
N THR A 824 -7.40 -21.00 15.98
CA THR A 824 -8.67 -20.32 16.26
C THR A 824 -8.67 -19.82 17.71
N ASP A 825 -9.28 -18.66 17.97
CA ASP A 825 -9.32 -18.07 19.32
C ASP A 825 -10.00 -18.99 20.37
N LEU A 826 -10.88 -19.87 19.89
CA LEU A 826 -11.49 -20.97 20.62
C LEU A 826 -11.07 -22.30 19.98
N VAL A 827 -10.53 -23.20 20.79
CA VAL A 827 -10.09 -24.53 20.34
C VAL A 827 -11.07 -25.57 20.88
N ALA A 828 -11.83 -26.20 19.99
CA ALA A 828 -12.70 -27.31 20.33
C ALA A 828 -11.91 -28.62 20.23
N THR A 829 -11.55 -29.18 21.36
CA THR A 829 -10.79 -30.45 21.45
C THR A 829 -11.37 -31.29 22.56
N GLU A 830 -11.48 -32.60 22.34
CA GLU A 830 -11.99 -33.55 23.34
C GLU A 830 -13.31 -33.04 23.95
N GLY A 831 -14.27 -32.59 23.11
CA GLY A 831 -15.61 -32.17 23.52
C GLY A 831 -15.72 -31.04 24.55
N VAL A 832 -14.72 -30.17 24.67
CA VAL A 832 -14.78 -28.88 25.39
C VAL A 832 -14.23 -27.75 24.52
N VAL A 833 -14.71 -26.53 24.77
CA VAL A 833 -14.23 -25.31 24.12
C VAL A 833 -13.20 -24.64 25.03
N ARG A 834 -11.97 -24.48 24.54
CA ARG A 834 -10.83 -23.96 25.30
C ARG A 834 -10.47 -22.55 24.85
N ALA A 835 -10.32 -21.62 25.80
CA ALA A 835 -9.92 -20.25 25.51
C ALA A 835 -8.41 -20.11 25.34
N THR A 836 -7.97 -19.30 24.38
CA THR A 836 -6.56 -18.97 24.16
C THR A 836 -6.17 -17.59 24.71
N GLY A 837 -7.15 -16.70 24.95
CA GLY A 837 -6.92 -15.32 25.38
C GLY A 837 -6.11 -14.54 24.35
N LEU A 838 -5.08 -13.83 24.82
CA LEU A 838 -4.08 -13.14 23.99
C LEU A 838 -3.01 -14.08 23.41
N TYR A 839 -3.02 -15.36 23.78
CA TYR A 839 -1.98 -16.33 23.43
C TYR A 839 -2.38 -17.18 22.21
N GLY A 840 -1.42 -17.92 21.65
CA GLY A 840 -1.65 -18.83 20.51
C GLY A 840 -2.27 -20.18 20.87
N HIS A 841 -2.19 -20.62 22.12
CA HIS A 841 -2.67 -21.93 22.56
C HIS A 841 -3.19 -21.90 24.01
N PRO A 842 -4.21 -22.71 24.38
CA PRO A 842 -4.76 -22.66 25.74
C PRO A 842 -3.74 -23.04 26.83
N ASN A 843 -2.76 -23.89 26.54
CA ASN A 843 -1.71 -24.21 27.52
C ASN A 843 -0.85 -22.97 27.85
N ASN A 844 -0.57 -22.09 26.89
CA ASN A 844 0.17 -20.84 27.12
C ASN A 844 -0.59 -19.93 28.08
N LEU A 845 -1.92 -19.82 27.91
CA LEU A 845 -2.79 -19.11 28.86
C LEU A 845 -2.68 -19.73 30.27
N GLY A 846 -2.76 -21.06 30.38
CA GLY A 846 -2.62 -21.77 31.66
C GLY A 846 -1.26 -21.56 32.32
N LEU A 847 -0.17 -21.57 31.53
CA LEU A 847 1.20 -21.30 32.00
C LEU A 847 1.36 -19.88 32.55
N ALA A 848 0.84 -18.88 31.83
CA ALA A 848 0.87 -17.49 32.24
C ALA A 848 0.05 -17.25 33.51
N MET A 849 -1.22 -17.69 33.51
CA MET A 849 -2.13 -17.48 34.65
C MET A 849 -1.68 -18.23 35.89
N GLY A 850 -1.05 -19.40 35.72
CA GLY A 850 -0.45 -20.19 36.79
C GLY A 850 0.63 -19.44 37.58
N ARG A 851 1.20 -18.36 37.04
CA ARG A 851 2.19 -17.52 37.72
C ARG A 851 1.61 -16.27 38.33
N VAL A 852 0.56 -15.72 37.72
CA VAL A 852 -0.11 -14.49 38.16
C VAL A 852 -0.91 -14.74 39.44
N TRP A 853 -1.73 -15.80 39.46
CA TRP A 853 -2.70 -16.00 40.54
C TRP A 853 -2.06 -16.25 41.92
N PRO A 854 -0.98 -17.06 42.09
CA PRO A 854 -0.45 -17.35 43.43
C PRO A 854 0.20 -16.13 44.05
N LEU A 855 0.92 -15.34 43.24
CA LEU A 855 1.53 -14.10 43.69
C LEU A 855 0.47 -13.05 44.04
N ALA A 856 -0.56 -12.88 43.21
CA ALA A 856 -1.67 -11.98 43.50
C ALA A 856 -2.39 -12.39 44.80
N ALA A 857 -2.63 -13.68 45.02
CA ALA A 857 -3.25 -14.18 46.26
C ALA A 857 -2.37 -13.89 47.49
N ALA A 858 -1.06 -14.08 47.40
CA ALA A 858 -0.15 -13.78 48.49
C ALA A 858 -0.08 -12.27 48.81
N LEU A 859 -0.11 -11.41 47.79
CA LEU A 859 -0.20 -9.96 47.94
C LEU A 859 -1.53 -9.50 48.52
N ALA A 860 -2.64 -10.15 48.14
CA ALA A 860 -3.95 -9.93 48.72
C ALA A 860 -3.95 -10.24 50.22
N TRP A 861 -3.37 -11.38 50.60
CA TRP A 861 -3.20 -11.76 52.00
C TRP A 861 -2.34 -10.75 52.77
N ALA A 862 -1.22 -10.30 52.19
CA ALA A 862 -0.36 -9.28 52.80
C ALA A 862 -1.11 -7.96 53.03
N ALA A 863 -1.82 -7.47 52.01
CA ALA A 863 -2.60 -6.24 52.09
C ALA A 863 -3.74 -6.34 53.11
N TRP A 864 -4.37 -7.52 53.21
CA TRP A 864 -5.40 -7.80 54.21
C TRP A 864 -4.85 -7.73 55.63
N GLN A 865 -3.69 -8.36 55.89
CA GLN A 865 -3.01 -8.29 57.19
C GLN A 865 -2.61 -6.85 57.57
N GLN A 866 -2.26 -6.03 56.58
CA GLN A 866 -1.92 -4.60 56.77
C GLN A 866 -3.15 -3.68 56.85
N ARG A 867 -4.38 -4.22 56.92
CA ARG A 867 -5.65 -3.47 56.93
C ARG A 867 -5.85 -2.55 55.72
N ARG A 868 -5.21 -2.85 54.59
CA ARG A 868 -5.37 -2.14 53.32
C ARG A 868 -6.43 -2.82 52.45
N GLN A 869 -7.69 -2.75 52.88
CA GLN A 869 -8.80 -3.53 52.33
C GLN A 869 -8.98 -3.35 50.81
N TRP A 870 -8.92 -2.12 50.29
CA TRP A 870 -9.04 -1.87 48.86
C TRP A 870 -7.95 -2.58 48.03
N LEU A 871 -6.69 -2.50 48.46
CA LEU A 871 -5.58 -3.20 47.79
C LEU A 871 -5.72 -4.72 47.91
N ALA A 872 -6.18 -5.23 49.05
CA ALA A 872 -6.47 -6.64 49.24
C ALA A 872 -7.54 -7.14 48.26
N LEU A 873 -8.65 -6.39 48.11
CA LEU A 873 -9.72 -6.70 47.16
C LEU A 873 -9.24 -6.64 45.71
N THR A 874 -8.40 -5.66 45.35
CA THR A 874 -7.82 -5.58 44.00
C THR A 874 -6.97 -6.81 43.69
N PHE A 875 -6.03 -7.17 44.57
CA PHE A 875 -5.17 -8.35 44.33
C PHE A 875 -5.96 -9.66 44.39
N ALA A 876 -6.97 -9.77 45.26
CA ALA A 876 -7.87 -10.92 45.29
C ALA A 876 -8.67 -11.03 43.97
N GLY A 877 -9.16 -9.91 43.44
CA GLY A 877 -9.83 -9.86 42.14
C GLY A 877 -8.92 -10.32 41.00
N ILE A 878 -7.66 -9.86 40.98
CA ILE A 878 -6.66 -10.34 39.99
C ILE A 878 -6.43 -11.84 40.14
N ALA A 879 -6.27 -12.35 41.36
CA ALA A 879 -6.07 -13.77 41.62
C ALA A 879 -7.26 -14.62 41.14
N LEU A 880 -8.49 -14.18 41.43
CA LEU A 880 -9.72 -14.84 41.00
C LEU A 880 -9.90 -14.83 39.48
N LEU A 881 -9.63 -13.69 38.83
CA LEU A 881 -9.67 -13.59 37.37
C LEU A 881 -8.66 -14.54 36.73
N ALA A 882 -7.42 -14.53 37.20
CA ALA A 882 -6.37 -15.41 36.70
C ALA A 882 -6.71 -16.89 36.92
N LEU A 883 -7.28 -17.25 38.09
CA LEU A 883 -7.72 -18.62 38.37
C LEU A 883 -8.88 -19.03 37.46
N ALA A 884 -9.85 -18.15 37.21
CA ALA A 884 -10.97 -18.42 36.30
C ALA A 884 -10.47 -18.59 34.85
N ALA A 885 -9.55 -17.74 34.39
CA ALA A 885 -8.90 -17.85 33.08
C ALA A 885 -8.08 -19.15 32.95
N LEU A 886 -7.41 -19.57 34.02
CA LEU A 886 -6.72 -20.85 34.11
C LEU A 886 -7.71 -22.01 33.97
N THR A 887 -8.88 -21.94 34.61
CA THR A 887 -9.96 -22.93 34.45
C THR A 887 -10.48 -23.04 33.03
N VAL A 888 -10.75 -21.91 32.35
CA VAL A 888 -11.26 -21.97 30.97
C VAL A 888 -10.20 -22.34 29.92
N SER A 889 -8.94 -22.45 30.31
CA SER A 889 -7.87 -22.98 29.44
C SER A 889 -7.93 -24.50 29.27
N PHE A 890 -8.57 -25.21 30.22
CA PHE A 890 -8.57 -26.67 30.32
C PHE A 890 -7.17 -27.31 30.25
N SER A 891 -6.12 -26.61 30.69
CA SER A 891 -4.77 -27.16 30.78
C SER A 891 -4.62 -28.03 32.04
N ARG A 892 -4.52 -29.35 31.86
CA ARG A 892 -4.35 -30.32 32.97
C ARG A 892 -3.09 -30.03 33.79
N GLY A 893 -1.98 -29.67 33.12
CA GLY A 893 -0.74 -29.27 33.78
C GLY A 893 -0.90 -28.00 34.62
N ALA A 894 -1.70 -27.04 34.15
CA ALA A 894 -2.00 -25.82 34.89
C ALA A 894 -2.82 -26.10 36.15
N TYR A 895 -3.77 -27.06 36.10
CA TYR A 895 -4.55 -27.47 37.28
C TYR A 895 -3.67 -28.10 38.36
N LEU A 896 -2.78 -29.01 37.96
CA LEU A 896 -1.84 -29.62 38.89
C LEU A 896 -0.90 -28.57 39.50
N GLY A 897 -0.37 -27.66 38.67
CA GLY A 897 0.45 -26.54 39.14
C GLY A 897 -0.32 -25.62 40.09
N ALA A 898 -1.60 -25.34 39.84
CA ALA A 898 -2.44 -24.53 40.71
C ALA A 898 -2.71 -25.22 42.06
N LEU A 899 -2.92 -26.54 42.08
CA LEU A 899 -3.06 -27.30 43.31
C LEU A 899 -1.79 -27.23 44.18
N VAL A 900 -0.62 -27.42 43.57
CA VAL A 900 0.67 -27.32 44.28
C VAL A 900 0.91 -25.90 44.80
N ALA A 901 0.69 -24.87 43.98
CA ALA A 901 0.85 -23.49 44.39
C ALA A 901 -0.14 -23.10 45.52
N GLY A 902 -1.39 -23.56 45.45
CA GLY A 902 -2.37 -23.38 46.52
C GLY A 902 -1.98 -24.08 47.81
N GLY A 903 -1.48 -25.32 47.71
CA GLY A 903 -0.90 -26.05 48.83
C GLY A 903 0.26 -25.30 49.48
N CYS A 904 1.18 -24.73 48.69
CA CYS A 904 2.26 -23.88 49.19
C CYS A 904 1.72 -22.66 49.94
N LEU A 905 0.76 -21.92 49.37
CA LEU A 905 0.15 -20.75 50.02
C LEU A 905 -0.51 -21.12 51.37
N ILE A 906 -1.30 -22.20 51.39
CA ILE A 906 -1.97 -22.68 52.61
C ILE A 906 -0.95 -23.13 53.66
N PHE A 907 0.10 -23.86 53.26
CA PHE A 907 1.17 -24.31 54.14
C PHE A 907 1.85 -23.15 54.87
N PHE A 908 2.13 -22.06 54.15
CA PHE A 908 2.76 -20.88 54.74
C PHE A 908 1.79 -19.99 55.52
N ALA A 909 0.51 -19.96 55.16
CA ALA A 909 -0.53 -19.28 55.93
C ALA A 909 -0.89 -20.03 57.23
N ALA A 910 -0.65 -21.34 57.29
CA ALA A 910 -0.97 -22.19 58.44
C ALA A 910 0.08 -22.11 59.57
N THR A 911 -0.40 -22.29 60.82
CA THR A 911 0.46 -22.35 62.00
C THR A 911 1.38 -23.59 61.98
N PRO A 912 2.59 -23.55 62.58
CA PRO A 912 3.56 -24.65 62.52
C PRO A 912 3.00 -26.02 62.96
N ARG A 913 2.08 -26.04 63.93
CA ARG A 913 1.42 -27.27 64.41
C ARG A 913 0.44 -27.87 63.39
N LEU A 914 -0.15 -27.05 62.53
CA LEU A 914 -1.11 -27.47 61.51
C LEU A 914 -0.42 -27.92 60.21
N ARG A 915 0.82 -27.47 59.96
CA ARG A 915 1.61 -27.79 58.76
C ARG A 915 1.79 -29.30 58.54
N TYR A 916 2.10 -30.05 59.60
CA TYR A 916 2.27 -31.51 59.52
C TYR A 916 0.95 -32.23 59.17
N ARG A 917 -0.18 -31.76 59.73
CA ARG A 917 -1.51 -32.30 59.43
C ARG A 917 -1.97 -31.97 58.01
N LEU A 918 -1.59 -30.79 57.50
CA LEU A 918 -1.87 -30.37 56.12
C LEU A 918 -1.08 -31.19 55.10
N ILE A 919 0.18 -31.55 55.38
CA ILE A 919 0.96 -32.43 54.50
C ILE A 919 0.31 -33.82 54.40
N ILE A 920 -0.06 -34.42 55.54
CA ILE A 920 -0.73 -35.74 55.58
C ILE A 920 -2.11 -35.66 54.91
N GLY A 921 -2.90 -34.64 55.23
CA GLY A 921 -4.23 -34.43 54.65
C GLY A 921 -4.19 -34.16 53.14
N ALA A 922 -3.18 -33.44 52.65
CA ALA A 922 -2.95 -33.23 51.22
C ALA A 922 -2.57 -34.54 50.51
N GLY A 923 -1.71 -35.36 51.11
CA GLY A 923 -1.37 -36.68 50.57
C GLY A 923 -2.58 -37.62 50.46
N VAL A 924 -3.41 -37.67 51.51
CA VAL A 924 -4.67 -38.43 51.51
C VAL A 924 -5.68 -37.85 50.53
N GLY A 925 -5.81 -36.52 50.45
CA GLY A 925 -6.71 -35.84 49.52
C GLY A 925 -6.35 -36.05 48.06
N VAL A 926 -5.07 -36.03 47.70
CA VAL A 926 -4.58 -36.36 46.34
C VAL A 926 -4.87 -37.82 46.01
N LEU A 927 -4.66 -38.75 46.94
CA LEU A 927 -4.98 -40.17 46.76
C LEU A 927 -6.48 -40.39 46.56
N LEU A 928 -7.33 -39.78 47.39
CA LEU A 928 -8.79 -39.86 47.29
C LEU A 928 -9.32 -39.20 46.01
N MET A 929 -8.74 -38.07 45.60
CA MET A 929 -9.08 -37.40 44.34
C MET A 929 -8.69 -38.27 43.15
N ALA A 930 -7.50 -38.89 43.16
CA ALA A 930 -7.07 -39.81 42.10
C ALA A 930 -7.98 -41.04 41.99
N ILE A 931 -8.42 -41.60 43.13
CA ILE A 931 -9.38 -42.70 43.19
C ILE A 931 -10.76 -42.27 42.68
N MET A 932 -11.28 -41.12 43.14
CA MET A 932 -12.59 -40.59 42.76
C MET A 932 -12.67 -40.24 41.27
N LEU A 933 -11.64 -39.57 40.74
CA LEU A 933 -11.57 -39.21 39.32
C LEU A 933 -11.43 -40.45 38.42
N SER A 934 -10.77 -41.50 38.89
CA SER A 934 -10.70 -42.80 38.20
C SER A 934 -12.04 -43.56 38.26
N ALA A 935 -12.79 -43.44 39.37
CA ALA A 935 -14.07 -44.12 39.56
C ALA A 935 -15.25 -43.47 38.83
N LEU A 936 -15.21 -42.15 38.58
CA LEU A 936 -16.28 -41.41 37.89
C LEU A 936 -16.32 -41.63 36.37
N GLY A 937 -15.40 -42.40 35.79
CA GLY A 937 -15.40 -42.70 34.34
C GLY A 937 -15.23 -41.47 33.43
N ILE A 938 -14.87 -40.31 33.99
CA ILE A 938 -14.60 -39.10 33.22
C ILE A 938 -13.18 -39.23 32.69
N GLU A 939 -13.01 -39.90 31.54
CA GLU A 939 -11.70 -40.12 30.88
C GLU A 939 -10.83 -38.85 30.76
N ARG A 940 -11.46 -37.67 30.76
CA ARG A 940 -10.82 -36.35 30.62
C ARG A 940 -10.12 -35.80 31.87
N LEU A 941 -10.44 -36.32 33.06
CA LEU A 941 -9.79 -35.97 34.34
C LEU A 941 -8.81 -37.06 34.82
N SER A 942 -8.76 -38.19 34.12
CA SER A 942 -7.74 -39.21 34.35
C SER A 942 -6.36 -38.67 33.96
N LEU A 943 -5.40 -38.75 34.87
CA LEU A 943 -3.99 -38.41 34.62
C LEU A 943 -3.29 -39.44 33.71
N LEU A 944 -3.96 -40.54 33.37
CA LEU A 944 -3.36 -41.75 32.81
C LEU A 944 -3.85 -42.13 31.40
N THR A 945 -4.69 -41.32 30.73
CA THR A 945 -5.26 -41.66 29.40
C THR A 945 -4.97 -40.61 28.31
N GLY A 946 -4.83 -41.08 27.06
CA GLY A 946 -4.77 -40.27 25.84
C GLY A 946 -3.42 -39.58 25.58
N SER A 947 -3.22 -38.38 26.13
CA SER A 947 -2.01 -37.56 25.88
C SER A 947 -0.78 -38.02 26.66
N SER A 948 -0.95 -38.79 27.74
CA SER A 948 0.14 -39.30 28.55
C SER A 948 1.01 -40.34 27.83
N THR A 949 0.44 -41.12 26.90
CA THR A 949 1.19 -42.10 26.10
C THR A 949 2.05 -41.42 25.04
N ILE A 950 1.52 -40.39 24.37
CA ILE A 950 2.25 -39.55 23.40
C ILE A 950 3.41 -38.84 24.09
N ARG A 951 3.21 -38.27 25.28
CA ARG A 951 4.31 -37.63 26.03
C ARG A 951 5.40 -38.62 26.40
N LEU A 952 5.06 -39.85 26.76
CA LEU A 952 6.04 -40.87 27.10
C LEU A 952 6.92 -41.25 25.90
N SER A 953 6.35 -41.34 24.68
CA SER A 953 7.14 -41.57 23.46
C SER A 953 8.00 -40.35 23.13
N THR A 954 7.50 -39.12 23.25
CA THR A 954 8.30 -37.89 23.10
C THR A 954 9.45 -37.83 24.10
N TRP A 955 9.24 -38.26 25.36
CA TRP A 955 10.30 -38.29 26.38
C TRP A 955 11.36 -39.35 26.09
N ARG A 956 10.96 -40.52 25.58
CA ARG A 956 11.91 -41.54 25.12
C ARG A 956 12.77 -41.04 23.97
N ALA A 957 12.16 -40.37 22.98
CA ALA A 957 12.87 -39.73 21.89
C ALA A 957 13.86 -38.66 22.39
N ALA A 958 13.42 -37.80 23.31
CA ALA A 958 14.26 -36.77 23.91
C ALA A 958 15.43 -37.35 24.75
N LEU A 959 15.22 -38.45 25.45
CA LEU A 959 16.27 -39.18 26.17
C LEU A 959 17.28 -39.80 25.20
N ALA A 960 16.82 -40.37 24.08
CA ALA A 960 17.70 -40.88 23.04
C ALA A 960 18.55 -39.75 22.41
N MET A 961 17.93 -38.61 22.07
CA MET A 961 18.67 -37.42 21.63
C MET A 961 19.71 -36.97 22.64
N LEU A 962 19.39 -37.00 23.94
CA LEU A 962 20.32 -36.58 24.98
C LEU A 962 21.48 -37.57 25.15
N ALA A 963 21.23 -38.87 24.93
CA ALA A 963 22.28 -39.88 24.89
C ALA A 963 23.25 -39.65 23.72
N ASP A 964 22.72 -39.32 22.55
CA ASP A 964 23.53 -39.05 21.35
C ASP A 964 24.20 -37.66 21.40
N HIS A 965 23.57 -36.70 22.07
CA HIS A 965 24.02 -35.31 22.21
C HIS A 965 24.06 -34.86 23.69
N PRO A 966 25.04 -35.34 24.48
CA PRO A 966 25.08 -35.11 25.94
C PRO A 966 25.29 -33.63 26.34
N LEU A 967 25.75 -32.78 25.42
CA LEU A 967 25.91 -31.35 25.62
C LEU A 967 24.73 -30.51 25.10
N GLY A 968 23.67 -31.18 24.62
CA GLY A 968 22.50 -30.58 23.99
C GLY A 968 22.55 -30.62 22.46
N ILE A 969 21.40 -30.36 21.86
CA ILE A 969 21.18 -30.24 20.40
C ILE A 969 21.11 -28.78 19.93
N GLY A 970 20.98 -27.83 20.87
CA GLY A 970 20.98 -26.38 20.59
C GLY A 970 19.61 -25.72 20.69
N LEU A 971 19.62 -24.37 20.68
CA LEU A 971 18.41 -23.54 20.79
C LEU A 971 17.52 -23.68 19.54
N ASP A 972 16.21 -23.81 19.74
CA ASP A 972 15.19 -23.95 18.69
C ASP A 972 15.43 -25.14 17.71
N GLN A 973 16.12 -26.22 18.15
CA GLN A 973 16.48 -27.35 17.30
C GLN A 973 15.60 -28.60 17.45
N PHE A 974 14.79 -28.69 18.51
CA PHE A 974 14.04 -29.91 18.82
C PHE A 974 13.14 -30.36 17.67
N LEU A 975 12.38 -29.44 17.06
CA LEU A 975 11.49 -29.76 15.93
C LEU A 975 12.22 -30.45 14.77
N VAL A 976 13.44 -30.00 14.47
CA VAL A 976 14.26 -30.48 13.35
C VAL A 976 14.85 -31.85 13.67
N VAL A 977 15.44 -31.99 14.85
CA VAL A 977 16.08 -33.24 15.29
C VAL A 977 15.04 -34.32 15.61
N TYR A 978 13.88 -33.95 16.12
CA TYR A 978 12.80 -34.87 16.51
C TYR A 978 12.32 -35.79 15.40
N GLN A 979 12.39 -35.35 14.15
CA GLN A 979 12.03 -36.18 12.99
C GLN A 979 12.83 -37.50 12.91
N GLN A 980 14.06 -37.51 13.44
CA GLN A 980 14.93 -38.69 13.42
C GLN A 980 14.60 -39.69 14.55
N TYR A 981 14.00 -39.20 15.64
CA TYR A 981 13.75 -39.97 16.87
C TYR A 981 12.26 -40.21 17.15
N ILE A 982 11.36 -39.59 16.37
CA ILE A 982 9.92 -39.73 16.54
C ILE A 982 9.49 -41.19 16.38
N ASP A 983 8.62 -41.64 17.28
CA ASP A 983 8.01 -42.96 17.22
C ASP A 983 7.31 -43.14 15.86
N PRO A 984 7.58 -44.23 15.12
CA PRO A 984 6.93 -44.47 13.82
C PRO A 984 5.40 -44.36 13.88
N ALA A 985 4.76 -44.71 15.01
CA ALA A 985 3.31 -44.63 15.18
C ALA A 985 2.78 -43.18 15.23
N LEU A 986 3.64 -42.18 15.42
CA LEU A 986 3.28 -40.77 15.54
C LEU A 986 3.66 -39.93 14.31
N ARG A 987 4.36 -40.51 13.33
CA ARG A 987 4.83 -39.77 12.14
C ARG A 987 3.72 -39.17 11.29
N ASP A 988 2.57 -39.86 11.22
CA ASP A 988 1.41 -39.42 10.45
C ASP A 988 0.42 -38.58 11.27
N THR A 989 0.86 -38.07 12.43
CA THR A 989 0.05 -37.24 13.33
C THR A 989 0.61 -35.82 13.44
N ASN A 990 -0.14 -34.91 14.06
CA ASN A 990 0.31 -33.54 14.31
C ASN A 990 1.55 -33.46 15.23
N GLU A 991 1.92 -34.55 15.90
CA GLU A 991 3.11 -34.63 16.76
C GLU A 991 4.43 -34.45 15.99
N VAL A 992 4.42 -34.58 14.66
CA VAL A 992 5.55 -34.21 13.81
C VAL A 992 5.97 -32.75 14.00
N TYR A 993 5.05 -31.87 14.40
CA TYR A 993 5.32 -30.44 14.60
C TYR A 993 5.70 -30.08 16.05
N THR A 994 5.97 -31.07 16.89
CA THR A 994 6.31 -30.85 18.30
C THR A 994 7.65 -30.14 18.45
N ALA A 995 7.63 -28.96 19.08
CA ALA A 995 8.78 -28.06 19.17
C ALA A 995 9.60 -28.19 20.47
N HIS A 996 9.18 -29.03 21.42
CA HIS A 996 9.89 -29.29 22.67
C HIS A 996 9.38 -30.58 23.35
N PRO A 997 10.14 -31.20 24.27
CA PRO A 997 9.79 -32.52 24.82
C PRO A 997 8.70 -32.52 25.89
N HIS A 998 8.03 -31.38 26.17
CA HIS A 998 7.07 -31.23 27.27
C HIS A 998 7.59 -31.73 28.64
N ASN A 999 8.90 -31.58 28.90
CA ASN A 999 9.53 -31.90 30.17
C ASN A 999 10.66 -30.90 30.45
N LEU A 1000 10.53 -30.14 31.53
CA LEU A 1000 11.48 -29.13 31.96
C LEU A 1000 12.95 -29.57 31.89
N ILE A 1001 13.29 -30.72 32.48
CA ILE A 1001 14.70 -31.11 32.62
C ILE A 1001 15.28 -31.46 31.25
N LEU A 1002 14.54 -32.25 30.46
CA LEU A 1002 14.95 -32.64 29.12
C LEU A 1002 15.03 -31.41 28.18
N ASP A 1003 14.06 -30.50 28.28
CA ASP A 1003 14.02 -29.27 27.48
C ASP A 1003 15.24 -28.38 27.74
N LEU A 1004 15.60 -28.16 29.01
CA LEU A 1004 16.79 -27.36 29.35
C LEU A 1004 18.10 -28.03 28.92
N LEU A 1005 18.23 -29.34 29.13
CA LEU A 1005 19.43 -30.09 28.75
C LEU A 1005 19.62 -30.12 27.23
N LEU A 1006 18.55 -30.34 26.47
CA LEU A 1006 18.62 -30.38 25.00
C LEU A 1006 18.92 -29.00 24.39
N ARG A 1007 18.39 -27.92 24.97
CA ARG A 1007 18.54 -26.57 24.41
C ARG A 1007 19.90 -25.91 24.68
N GLY A 1008 20.39 -26.00 25.91
CA GLY A 1008 21.62 -25.30 26.33
C GLY A 1008 22.55 -26.13 27.22
N GLY A 1009 22.32 -27.44 27.30
CA GLY A 1009 23.16 -28.37 28.05
C GLY A 1009 23.10 -28.20 29.57
N PRO A 1010 24.06 -28.79 30.29
CA PRO A 1010 24.12 -28.72 31.76
C PRO A 1010 24.21 -27.30 32.30
N LEU A 1011 24.84 -26.37 31.57
CA LEU A 1011 25.01 -24.97 32.03
C LEU A 1011 23.67 -24.23 32.13
N LEU A 1012 22.78 -24.43 31.15
CA LEU A 1012 21.46 -23.82 31.18
C LEU A 1012 20.60 -24.41 32.32
N LEU A 1013 20.65 -25.74 32.51
CA LEU A 1013 19.98 -26.41 33.62
C LEU A 1013 20.49 -25.90 34.98
N LEU A 1014 21.80 -25.79 35.16
CA LEU A 1014 22.42 -25.30 36.39
C LEU A 1014 22.06 -23.83 36.65
N GLY A 1015 22.10 -22.98 35.63
CA GLY A 1015 21.76 -21.56 35.75
C GLY A 1015 20.30 -21.32 36.16
N LEU A 1016 19.34 -21.88 35.42
CA LEU A 1016 17.91 -21.74 35.74
C LEU A 1016 17.54 -22.50 37.02
N GLY A 1017 18.13 -23.69 37.24
CA GLY A 1017 17.93 -24.47 38.45
C GLY A 1017 18.39 -23.73 39.70
N TRP A 1018 19.56 -23.09 39.65
CA TRP A 1018 20.06 -22.27 40.75
C TRP A 1018 19.20 -21.03 41.01
N ALA A 1019 18.83 -20.28 39.97
CA ALA A 1019 17.91 -19.15 40.12
C ALA A 1019 16.57 -19.58 40.75
N THR A 1020 16.02 -20.72 40.29
CA THR A 1020 14.77 -21.27 40.84
C THR A 1020 14.92 -21.71 42.29
N TRP A 1021 16.01 -22.38 42.64
CA TRP A 1021 16.29 -22.79 44.01
C TRP A 1021 16.33 -21.60 44.97
N ARG A 1022 16.92 -20.47 44.56
CA ARG A 1022 16.92 -19.23 45.37
C ARG A 1022 15.52 -18.66 45.58
N MET A 1023 14.65 -18.77 44.59
CA MET A 1023 13.26 -18.30 44.67
C MET A 1023 12.41 -19.18 45.60
N VAL A 1024 12.60 -20.50 45.57
CA VAL A 1024 11.82 -21.45 46.39
C VAL A 1024 12.38 -21.56 47.82
N ARG A 1025 13.66 -21.26 48.06
CA ARG A 1025 14.27 -21.25 49.40
C ARG A 1025 13.77 -20.03 50.20
N VAL A 1026 12.75 -20.25 51.03
CA VAL A 1026 12.14 -19.23 51.90
C VAL A 1026 12.92 -19.11 53.23
N PRO A 1027 13.54 -17.96 53.55
CA PRO A 1027 13.96 -17.65 54.91
C PRO A 1027 12.71 -17.20 55.67
N MET A 1028 12.35 -17.91 56.74
CA MET A 1028 11.19 -17.61 57.59
C MET A 1028 11.24 -16.23 58.30
N HIS A 1029 12.25 -15.42 58.01
CA HIS A 1029 12.53 -14.10 58.61
C HIS A 1029 12.64 -12.97 57.58
N ALA A 1030 12.16 -13.17 56.34
CA ALA A 1030 12.18 -12.11 55.32
C ALA A 1030 11.23 -10.94 55.68
N PRO A 1031 11.64 -9.67 55.50
CA PRO A 1031 10.83 -8.50 55.85
C PRO A 1031 9.51 -8.40 55.06
N SER A 1032 9.40 -9.08 53.91
CA SER A 1032 8.19 -9.20 53.09
C SER A 1032 7.75 -10.67 52.93
N LEU A 1033 7.55 -11.38 54.05
CA LEU A 1033 7.20 -12.81 54.09
C LEU A 1033 6.15 -13.23 53.05
N ALA A 1034 5.08 -12.45 52.86
CA ALA A 1034 4.03 -12.76 51.90
C ALA A 1034 4.49 -12.71 50.44
N LEU A 1035 5.38 -11.79 50.07
CA LEU A 1035 5.92 -11.72 48.70
C LEU A 1035 6.86 -12.89 48.42
N ALA A 1036 7.73 -13.23 49.38
CA ALA A 1036 8.60 -14.40 49.27
C ALA A 1036 7.80 -15.71 49.17
N VAL A 1037 6.72 -15.83 49.96
CA VAL A 1037 5.77 -16.96 49.88
C VAL A 1037 5.06 -17.01 48.52
N GLY A 1038 4.62 -15.86 48.00
CA GLY A 1038 4.01 -15.76 46.68
C GLY A 1038 4.95 -16.18 45.56
N VAL A 1039 6.20 -15.70 45.57
CA VAL A 1039 7.25 -16.10 44.60
C VAL A 1039 7.51 -17.61 44.67
N ALA A 1040 7.66 -18.16 45.89
CA ALA A 1040 7.88 -19.58 46.09
C ALA A 1040 6.69 -20.43 45.60
N ALA A 1041 5.45 -20.03 45.89
CA ALA A 1041 4.25 -20.71 45.43
C ALA A 1041 4.11 -20.65 43.91
N THR A 1042 4.35 -19.48 43.30
CA THR A 1042 4.37 -19.29 41.84
C THR A 1042 5.42 -20.20 41.18
N MET A 1043 6.63 -20.29 41.73
CA MET A 1043 7.68 -21.16 41.19
C MET A 1043 7.40 -22.65 41.43
N ALA A 1044 6.85 -23.04 42.57
CA ALA A 1044 6.46 -24.44 42.83
C ALA A 1044 5.37 -24.91 41.84
N GLY A 1045 4.36 -24.06 41.59
CA GLY A 1045 3.36 -24.33 40.57
C GLY A 1045 3.94 -24.36 39.16
N ALA A 1046 4.83 -23.42 38.82
CA ALA A 1046 5.48 -23.36 37.52
C ALA A 1046 6.39 -24.57 37.25
N LEU A 1047 7.15 -25.03 38.25
CA LEU A 1047 7.97 -26.26 38.18
C LEU A 1047 7.09 -27.48 37.92
N THR A 1048 5.98 -27.60 38.65
CA THR A 1048 5.04 -28.71 38.51
C THR A 1048 4.41 -28.75 37.11
N HIS A 1049 3.98 -27.60 36.59
CA HIS A 1049 3.46 -27.51 35.22
C HIS A 1049 4.57 -27.78 34.19
N GLY A 1050 5.77 -27.25 34.40
CA GLY A 1050 6.93 -27.43 33.52
C GLY A 1050 7.42 -28.88 33.43
N LEU A 1051 7.13 -29.76 34.40
CA LEU A 1051 7.43 -31.19 34.26
C LEU A 1051 6.61 -31.87 33.15
N VAL A 1052 5.53 -31.23 32.70
CA VAL A 1052 4.58 -31.77 31.74
C VAL A 1052 4.25 -30.79 30.60
N ASP A 1053 4.96 -29.66 30.51
CA ASP A 1053 4.86 -28.65 29.44
C ASP A 1053 6.07 -27.68 29.47
N ALA A 1054 6.03 -26.56 28.75
CA ALA A 1054 7.11 -25.57 28.73
C ALA A 1054 7.27 -24.82 30.06
N PHE A 1055 8.50 -24.68 30.56
CA PHE A 1055 8.80 -23.91 31.78
C PHE A 1055 9.33 -22.50 31.52
N TYR A 1056 10.17 -22.28 30.51
CA TYR A 1056 10.91 -21.02 30.38
C TYR A 1056 10.86 -20.42 28.97
N PHE A 1057 10.87 -21.25 27.91
CA PHE A 1057 11.05 -20.83 26.51
C PHE A 1057 9.80 -20.25 25.83
N TRP A 1058 9.17 -19.28 26.50
CA TRP A 1058 8.18 -18.35 25.95
C TRP A 1058 8.48 -16.94 26.49
N PRO A 1059 8.29 -15.85 25.72
CA PRO A 1059 8.71 -14.52 26.16
C PRO A 1059 8.10 -14.12 27.51
N ASP A 1060 6.79 -14.34 27.69
CA ASP A 1060 6.10 -14.03 28.94
C ASP A 1060 6.61 -14.85 30.13
N LEU A 1061 6.97 -16.09 29.89
CA LEU A 1061 7.53 -16.96 30.90
C LEU A 1061 8.96 -16.54 31.29
N ALA A 1062 9.80 -16.17 30.33
CA ALA A 1062 11.18 -15.75 30.58
C ALA A 1062 11.25 -14.38 31.28
N PHE A 1063 10.48 -13.38 30.81
CA PHE A 1063 10.42 -12.06 31.44
C PHE A 1063 9.84 -12.12 32.86
N SER A 1064 8.77 -12.90 33.07
CA SER A 1064 8.21 -13.09 34.42
C SER A 1064 9.18 -13.82 35.35
N PHE A 1065 9.90 -14.84 34.86
CA PHE A 1065 10.92 -15.55 35.65
C PHE A 1065 11.97 -14.59 36.19
N TRP A 1066 12.59 -13.78 35.32
CA TRP A 1066 13.64 -12.86 35.73
C TRP A 1066 13.12 -11.68 36.56
N LEU A 1067 11.88 -11.22 36.34
CA LEU A 1067 11.22 -10.27 37.22
C LEU A 1067 11.12 -10.83 38.66
N LEU A 1068 10.69 -12.09 38.80
CA LEU A 1068 10.57 -12.75 40.10
C LEU A 1068 11.92 -13.01 40.77
N VAL A 1069 12.97 -13.31 40.01
CA VAL A 1069 14.35 -13.37 40.52
C VAL A 1069 14.75 -12.02 41.12
N VAL A 1070 14.55 -10.92 40.40
CA VAL A 1070 14.90 -9.57 40.89
C VAL A 1070 14.07 -9.20 42.12
N VAL A 1071 12.76 -9.46 42.10
CA VAL A 1071 11.85 -9.25 43.24
C VAL A 1071 12.35 -9.99 44.49
N ARG A 1072 12.81 -11.24 44.33
CA ARG A 1072 13.30 -12.07 45.43
C ARG A 1072 14.58 -11.50 46.06
N GLU A 1073 15.54 -11.10 45.23
CA GLU A 1073 16.84 -10.58 45.67
C GLU A 1073 16.69 -9.20 46.35
N TRP A 1074 15.77 -8.34 45.88
CA TRP A 1074 15.51 -7.03 46.48
C TRP A 1074 14.71 -7.10 47.79
N SER A 1075 14.06 -8.23 48.06
CA SER A 1075 13.28 -8.47 49.29
C SER A 1075 14.13 -8.94 50.49
N ILE A 1076 15.44 -9.13 50.29
CA ILE A 1076 16.41 -9.49 51.32
C ILE A 1076 17.03 -8.18 51.83
N PRO A 1077 17.00 -7.87 53.15
CA PRO A 1077 17.67 -6.67 53.64
C PRO A 1077 19.17 -6.77 53.36
N ALA A 1078 19.75 -5.68 52.85
CA ALA A 1078 21.16 -5.60 52.44
C ALA A 1078 22.17 -6.00 53.52
N SER A 1079 21.75 -6.14 54.78
CA SER A 1079 22.54 -6.59 55.92
C SER A 1079 22.77 -8.11 56.02
N THR A 1080 22.32 -8.93 55.05
CA THR A 1080 22.48 -10.40 55.09
C THR A 1080 23.38 -10.97 53.98
N ILE A 1081 24.08 -10.10 53.26
CA ILE A 1081 25.21 -10.49 52.41
C ILE A 1081 26.44 -10.47 53.33
N PRO A 1082 27.19 -11.59 53.52
CA PRO A 1082 28.38 -11.58 54.35
C PRO A 1082 29.40 -10.57 53.80
N GLU A 1083 30.00 -9.76 54.68
CA GLU A 1083 31.07 -8.80 54.35
C GLU A 1083 32.22 -9.43 53.56
#